data_AF-A0A7Y5E075-F1
#
_entry.id   AF-A0A7Y5E075-F1
#
_cell.length_a   1.000
_cell.length_b   1.000
_cell.length_c   1.000
_cell.angle_alpha   90.00
_cell.angle_beta   90.00
_cell.angle_gamma   90.00
#
_symmetry.space_group_name_H-M   'P 1'
#
loop_
_entity.id
_entity.type
_entity.pdbx_description
1 polymer ?
#
loop_
_entity_poly.entity_id
_entity_poly.type
_entity_poly.pdbx_seq_one_letter_code
_entity_poly.pdbx_strand_id
1 'polypeptide(L)'
;MLKRRPWVLGFCTMAAVGGCTPEAVTPGETLVVVDTDLPVPDVVEAVRLDVYGEDGTWLSSRDVAVAEPAQWPLSFGVAAPEGRAARVLVRVRAYPKGRLRDYTGAGRATPDVFHDEPLPANLGELCAQLPDLNVGSTLAMRVGETPVTSPLDDGGCANDAGPVATRSGAAAARVRIDTAGTYRFEVVGEVPVGFYYTLFLRKDCADAGSEVSCARGRRDQATTNPVSELEATLEPGTYTLLATDITPDQASQLVVRATAVGAPVPDAGAPADAGDPKASVPPIASPAWPRLVSDGRDNTPPKEPREEVSTEAFVLVDVASDAVRTARLVLGGDCVGKAARVPALSERRLDVAGVLACEAGRMVAPHLLVTAAGAPAKAPSTLLGAYAKAQACAPTADGRVCVPGGMTVFGSDLFTGIGDTSTTPERIVRFPTFYVDKDEFTVAEFRAARAAGYTLPAGPYVVATQGPLDPRALDRKKLCTYSTDKLNREDMPLNCVTWPVARDLCRQRGGELPTEAAWEYVARKAGKPRATLYPWGNEEPTCDRAIYDRVLQGPETGICAPTPDLEGPQPRSVVTGDVTPLGVRNLAGSVDEWTLDAFAPYTQSCWLGAPVDAPRCELSGAPYRTFRGGSYASVGSVLASPLRDRIPVMDPSAGIGFRCVYPSP
;
A
#
# COMPACT_ATOMS: atom_id res chain seq x y z
N MET A 1 50.30 7.74 18.15
CA MET A 1 49.23 7.19 19.02
C MET A 1 48.27 8.31 19.38
N LEU A 2 47.27 8.59 18.53
CA LEU A 2 46.21 9.57 18.78
C LEU A 2 44.88 8.80 18.91
N LYS A 3 44.23 8.91 20.07
CA LYS A 3 42.89 8.35 20.32
C LYS A 3 41.84 9.28 19.73
N ARG A 4 41.08 8.80 18.74
CA ARG A 4 39.82 9.41 18.29
C ARG A 4 38.80 9.33 19.44
N ARG A 5 38.14 10.44 19.77
CA ARG A 5 36.97 10.47 20.67
C ARG A 5 35.71 10.32 19.82
N PRO A 6 34.74 9.46 20.19
CA PRO A 6 33.51 9.28 19.45
C PRO A 6 32.53 10.44 19.71
N TRP A 7 31.56 10.57 18.81
CA TRP A 7 30.43 11.50 18.88
C TRP A 7 29.59 11.22 20.13
N VAL A 8 29.39 12.22 21.00
CA VAL A 8 28.59 12.10 22.23
C VAL A 8 27.38 13.02 22.16
N LEU A 9 26.18 12.44 22.23
CA LEU A 9 24.91 13.14 22.51
C LEU A 9 24.78 13.29 24.03
N GLY A 10 24.85 14.52 24.56
CA GLY A 10 24.76 14.82 25.99
C GLY A 10 23.42 15.44 26.40
N PHE A 11 22.83 14.95 27.50
CA PHE A 11 21.78 15.66 28.26
C PHE A 11 22.46 16.54 29.31
N CYS A 12 22.02 17.79 29.47
CA CYS A 12 22.60 18.75 30.42
C CYS A 12 21.69 18.96 31.63
N THR A 13 22.18 18.62 32.83
CA THR A 13 21.62 19.03 34.14
C THR A 13 22.59 20.02 34.78
N MET A 14 22.12 21.23 35.08
CA MET A 14 22.94 22.29 35.68
C MET A 14 23.10 22.14 37.19
N ALA A 15 24.34 22.24 37.68
CA ALA A 15 24.66 22.67 39.03
C ALA A 15 25.92 23.57 38.96
N ALA A 16 25.85 24.74 39.58
CA ALA A 16 26.87 25.80 39.49
C ALA A 16 27.70 25.92 40.78
N VAL A 17 29.03 25.96 40.66
CA VAL A 17 29.95 26.73 41.53
C VAL A 17 31.19 27.14 40.69
N GLY A 18 31.64 28.39 40.84
CA GLY A 18 32.54 29.08 39.92
C GLY A 18 34.05 28.98 40.14
N GLY A 19 34.76 29.58 39.18
CA GLY A 19 36.21 29.82 39.12
C GLY A 19 36.59 30.19 37.67
N CYS A 20 37.34 31.27 37.46
CA CYS A 20 37.71 31.78 36.13
C CYS A 20 38.26 30.66 35.22
N THR A 21 37.59 30.45 34.09
CA THR A 21 37.98 29.51 33.03
C THR A 21 38.29 30.31 31.77
N PRO A 22 39.20 29.84 30.89
CA PRO A 22 39.37 30.46 29.58
C PRO A 22 38.00 30.47 28.91
N GLU A 23 37.64 31.60 28.30
CA GLU A 23 36.39 31.84 27.57
C GLU A 23 35.94 30.52 26.93
N ALA A 24 34.90 29.90 27.50
CA ALA A 24 34.50 28.57 27.09
C ALA A 24 34.04 28.69 25.64
N VAL A 25 34.93 28.30 24.70
CA VAL A 25 34.59 28.21 23.29
C VAL A 25 33.40 27.28 23.25
N THR A 26 32.23 27.85 23.00
CA THR A 26 31.00 27.08 22.94
C THR A 26 31.20 26.14 21.77
N PRO A 27 31.28 24.81 21.98
CA PRO A 27 31.43 23.90 20.87
C PRO A 27 30.28 24.17 19.91
N GLY A 28 30.60 24.47 18.66
CA GLY A 28 29.55 24.80 17.71
C GLY A 28 28.60 23.61 17.51
N GLU A 29 27.32 23.91 17.50
CA GLU A 29 26.25 22.91 17.49
C GLU A 29 25.04 23.49 16.75
N THR A 30 24.34 22.65 15.99
CA THR A 30 23.01 23.00 15.50
C THR A 30 21.98 22.11 16.16
N LEU A 31 21.10 22.73 16.96
CA LEU A 31 19.94 22.10 17.54
C LEU A 31 18.85 21.97 16.46
N VAL A 32 18.58 20.74 16.03
CA VAL A 32 17.50 20.45 15.10
C VAL A 32 16.24 20.17 15.90
N VAL A 33 15.23 21.02 15.76
CA VAL A 33 13.91 20.87 16.37
C VAL A 33 12.99 20.22 15.35
N VAL A 34 12.48 19.03 15.67
CA VAL A 34 11.59 18.25 14.81
C VAL A 34 10.17 18.31 15.39
N ASP A 35 9.23 18.73 14.55
CA ASP A 35 7.80 18.67 14.83
C ASP A 35 7.10 17.76 13.81
N THR A 36 5.83 17.44 14.03
CA THR A 36 5.01 16.70 13.06
C THR A 36 3.58 17.19 13.08
N ASP A 37 2.93 17.16 11.92
CA ASP A 37 1.49 17.39 11.80
C ASP A 37 0.67 16.09 11.90
N LEU A 38 1.34 14.94 12.05
CA LEU A 38 0.72 13.64 12.22
C LEU A 38 0.19 13.44 13.65
N PRO A 39 -0.85 12.60 13.81
CA PRO A 39 -1.33 12.19 15.14
C PRO A 39 -0.33 11.34 15.94
N VAL A 40 -0.10 11.77 17.18
CA VAL A 40 0.66 11.02 18.20
C VAL A 40 -0.31 10.62 19.32
N PRO A 41 -0.39 9.35 19.72
CA PRO A 41 0.40 8.19 19.28
C PRO A 41 -0.16 7.44 18.06
N ASP A 42 -1.27 7.89 17.46
CA ASP A 42 -2.06 7.03 16.56
C ASP A 42 -1.30 6.47 15.36
N VAL A 43 -0.37 7.25 14.80
CA VAL A 43 0.48 6.82 13.66
C VAL A 43 1.96 7.15 13.86
N VAL A 44 2.32 7.86 14.94
CA VAL A 44 3.71 8.17 15.29
C VAL A 44 3.94 7.86 16.77
N GLU A 45 4.89 6.98 17.04
CA GLU A 45 5.32 6.64 18.41
C GLU A 45 6.84 6.60 18.58
N ALA A 46 7.59 6.61 17.48
CA ALA A 46 9.04 6.62 17.47
C ALA A 46 9.59 7.45 16.30
N VAL A 47 10.80 7.97 16.49
CA VAL A 47 11.57 8.68 15.48
C VAL A 47 12.96 8.05 15.37
N ARG A 48 13.40 7.77 14.14
CA ARG A 48 14.80 7.44 13.82
C ARG A 48 15.51 8.65 13.24
N LEU A 49 16.70 8.90 13.75
CA LEU A 49 17.62 9.95 13.33
C LEU A 49 18.87 9.32 12.76
N ASP A 50 19.16 9.55 11.48
CA ASP A 50 20.41 9.15 10.85
C ASP A 50 21.18 10.41 10.41
N VAL A 51 22.49 10.46 10.69
CA VAL A 51 23.37 11.58 10.34
C VAL A 51 24.45 11.08 9.40
N TYR A 52 24.61 11.77 8.26
CA TYR A 52 25.61 11.49 7.26
C TYR A 52 26.53 12.69 7.06
N GLY A 53 27.81 12.44 6.82
CA GLY A 53 28.75 13.47 6.41
C GLY A 53 28.43 14.02 5.03
N GLU A 54 29.03 15.15 4.67
CA GLU A 54 28.90 15.75 3.33
C GLU A 54 29.35 14.80 2.20
N ASP A 55 30.27 13.88 2.51
CA ASP A 55 30.73 12.84 1.59
C ASP A 55 29.82 11.59 1.55
N GLY A 56 28.69 11.61 2.26
CA GLY A 56 27.74 10.51 2.38
C GLY A 56 28.10 9.46 3.41
N THR A 57 29.20 9.59 4.16
CA THR A 57 29.57 8.62 5.21
C THR A 57 28.51 8.60 6.31
N TRP A 58 27.99 7.42 6.66
CA TRP A 58 27.04 7.29 7.78
C TRP A 58 27.76 7.44 9.11
N LEU A 59 27.44 8.52 9.84
CA LEU A 59 28.13 8.92 11.07
C LEU A 59 27.43 8.44 12.33
N SER A 60 26.10 8.44 12.35
CA SER A 60 25.31 8.10 13.53
C SER A 60 23.90 7.66 13.18
N SER A 61 23.31 6.83 14.04
CA SER A 61 21.90 6.44 14.01
C SER A 61 21.36 6.37 15.44
N ARG A 62 20.14 6.86 15.67
CA ARG A 62 19.47 6.78 16.97
C ARG A 62 17.96 6.67 16.83
N ASP A 63 17.37 5.75 17.57
CA ASP A 63 15.92 5.66 17.78
C ASP A 63 15.51 6.39 19.06
N VAL A 64 14.40 7.11 19.00
CA VAL A 64 13.81 7.84 20.13
C VAL A 64 12.32 7.49 20.21
N ALA A 65 11.86 7.01 21.36
CA ALA A 65 10.44 6.80 21.61
C ALA A 65 9.78 8.14 21.98
N VAL A 66 8.75 8.53 21.23
CA VAL A 66 8.06 9.82 21.32
C VAL A 66 6.55 9.64 21.19
N ALA A 67 5.99 8.73 22.00
CA ALA A 67 4.60 8.32 21.95
C ALA A 67 3.63 9.23 22.73
N GLU A 68 4.14 10.24 23.46
CA GLU A 68 3.31 11.18 24.19
C GLU A 68 3.33 12.55 23.50
N PRO A 69 2.17 13.19 23.27
CA PRO A 69 2.11 14.54 22.67
C PRO A 69 2.99 15.57 23.38
N ALA A 70 3.17 15.46 24.71
CA ALA A 70 4.01 16.36 25.50
C ALA A 70 5.52 16.26 25.19
N GLN A 71 5.95 15.22 24.46
CA GLN A 71 7.34 15.05 24.02
C GLN A 71 7.64 15.81 22.72
N TRP A 72 6.64 16.45 22.12
CA TRP A 72 6.77 17.19 20.86
C TRP A 72 6.67 18.72 21.07
N PRO A 73 7.41 19.51 20.29
CA PRO A 73 8.43 19.08 19.33
C PRO A 73 9.67 18.49 20.05
N LEU A 74 10.29 17.46 19.46
CA LEU A 74 11.56 16.93 19.97
C LEU A 74 12.74 17.72 19.41
N SER A 75 13.90 17.64 20.06
CA SER A 75 15.11 18.26 19.55
C SER A 75 16.34 17.40 19.79
N PHE A 76 17.30 17.48 18.86
CA PHE A 76 18.61 16.86 19.01
C PHE A 76 19.72 17.77 18.51
N GLY A 77 20.88 17.62 19.12
CA GLY A 77 22.09 18.35 18.76
C GLY A 77 22.89 17.68 17.66
N VAL A 78 23.33 18.45 16.67
CA VAL A 78 24.41 18.05 15.75
C VAL A 78 25.64 18.90 16.06
N ALA A 79 26.66 18.29 16.63
CA ALA A 79 27.87 18.98 17.06
C ALA A 79 28.96 19.02 15.97
N ALA A 80 29.75 20.08 15.98
CA ALA A 80 30.88 20.26 15.06
C ALA A 80 31.96 19.18 15.28
N PRO A 81 32.39 18.45 14.24
CA PRO A 81 33.48 17.51 14.36
C PRO A 81 34.79 18.25 14.64
N GLU A 82 35.39 18.00 15.81
CA GLU A 82 36.67 18.57 16.23
C GLU A 82 36.70 20.12 16.20
N GLY A 83 35.56 20.77 16.42
CA GLY A 83 35.44 22.24 16.44
C GLY A 83 35.53 22.90 15.07
N ARG A 84 35.28 22.16 13.98
CA ARG A 84 35.28 22.69 12.61
C ARG A 84 33.85 22.86 12.12
N ALA A 85 33.60 23.95 11.39
CA ALA A 85 32.34 24.10 10.68
C ALA A 85 32.17 22.92 9.70
N ALA A 86 30.95 22.39 9.63
CA ALA A 86 30.64 21.24 8.79
C ALA A 86 29.21 21.33 8.28
N ARG A 87 28.98 20.71 7.12
CA ARG A 87 27.65 20.41 6.62
C ARG A 87 27.40 18.91 6.77
N VAL A 88 26.22 18.58 7.26
CA VAL A 88 25.77 17.18 7.35
C VAL A 88 24.43 17.01 6.66
N LEU A 89 24.16 15.80 6.21
CA LEU A 89 22.85 15.37 5.78
C LEU A 89 22.18 14.64 6.95
N VAL A 90 20.95 15.03 7.27
CA VAL A 90 20.17 14.44 8.36
C VAL A 90 18.92 13.81 7.78
N ARG A 91 18.73 12.51 8.06
CA ARG A 91 17.48 11.78 7.78
C ARG A 91 16.71 11.63 9.07
N VAL A 92 15.44 12.00 9.03
CA VAL A 92 14.50 11.83 10.14
C VAL A 92 13.32 11.01 9.67
N ARG A 93 13.00 9.91 10.36
CA ARG A 93 11.86 9.02 10.05
C ARG A 93 10.94 8.91 11.25
N ALA A 94 9.67 9.28 11.13
CA ALA A 94 8.65 9.05 12.16
C ALA A 94 7.77 7.85 11.79
N TYR A 95 7.49 6.98 12.75
CA TYR A 95 6.81 5.70 12.52
C TYR A 95 6.07 5.17 13.78
N PRO A 96 5.07 4.27 13.62
CA PRO A 96 4.43 3.56 14.71
C PRO A 96 5.39 2.58 15.39
N LYS A 97 5.18 2.32 16.69
CA LYS A 97 6.11 1.48 17.45
C LYS A 97 6.08 0.03 16.94
N GLY A 98 7.28 -0.54 16.79
CA GLY A 98 7.47 -1.93 16.39
C GLY A 98 7.33 -2.19 14.89
N ARG A 99 7.05 -1.18 14.06
CA ARG A 99 6.88 -1.31 12.60
C ARG A 99 8.22 -1.20 11.90
N LEU A 100 9.07 -2.16 12.21
CA LEU A 100 10.43 -2.25 11.72
C LEU A 100 10.55 -3.47 10.80
N ARG A 101 11.35 -3.34 9.75
CA ARG A 101 11.82 -4.46 8.92
C ARG A 101 13.31 -4.67 9.14
N ASP A 102 13.82 -5.81 8.69
CA ASP A 102 15.26 -6.03 8.69
C ASP A 102 15.94 -4.97 7.82
N TYR A 103 17.12 -4.53 8.25
CA TYR A 103 17.87 -3.53 7.51
C TYR A 103 18.31 -4.10 6.18
N THR A 104 17.70 -3.60 5.10
CA THR A 104 18.09 -3.93 3.73
C THR A 104 18.75 -2.75 3.04
N GLY A 105 19.02 -1.65 3.75
CA GLY A 105 19.78 -0.52 3.20
C GLY A 105 19.02 0.52 2.39
N ALA A 106 17.68 0.45 2.38
CA ALA A 106 16.74 1.40 1.78
C ALA A 106 17.24 2.14 0.53
N GLY A 107 17.19 1.43 -0.60
CA GLY A 107 17.02 2.00 -1.92
C GLY A 107 16.19 1.05 -2.78
N ARG A 108 15.08 0.53 -2.25
CA ARG A 108 13.99 0.24 -3.17
C ARG A 108 13.49 1.63 -3.54
N ALA A 109 13.75 2.06 -4.78
CA ALA A 109 12.75 2.91 -5.40
C ALA A 109 11.41 2.24 -5.06
N THR A 110 10.50 2.95 -4.39
CA THR A 110 9.09 2.55 -4.47
C THR A 110 8.90 2.15 -5.93
N PRO A 111 8.47 0.92 -6.26
CA PRO A 111 8.06 0.66 -7.64
C PRO A 111 7.16 1.82 -7.96
N ASP A 112 7.55 2.65 -8.95
CA ASP A 112 6.95 3.95 -9.21
C ASP A 112 5.46 3.77 -8.96
N VAL A 113 4.93 4.43 -7.92
CA VAL A 113 3.50 4.33 -7.66
C VAL A 113 2.90 5.02 -8.86
N PHE A 114 2.50 4.18 -9.82
CA PHE A 114 2.31 4.60 -11.19
C PHE A 114 1.24 5.67 -11.21
N HIS A 115 1.65 6.89 -11.59
CA HIS A 115 0.68 7.89 -11.98
C HIS A 115 -0.08 7.32 -13.18
N ASP A 116 -1.41 7.26 -13.08
CA ASP A 116 -2.29 6.93 -14.20
C ASP A 116 -2.17 8.01 -15.27
N GLU A 117 -1.11 7.93 -16.07
CA GLU A 117 -1.11 8.59 -17.36
C GLU A 117 -2.24 8.00 -18.21
N PRO A 118 -3.04 8.86 -18.88
CA PRO A 118 -4.12 8.40 -19.75
C PRO A 118 -3.55 7.44 -20.81
N LEU A 119 -4.15 6.26 -20.91
CA LEU A 119 -3.78 5.29 -21.94
C LEU A 119 -4.40 5.70 -23.29
N PRO A 120 -3.69 5.52 -24.41
CA PRO A 120 -4.23 5.85 -25.72
C PRO A 120 -5.49 5.06 -26.04
N ALA A 121 -6.55 5.74 -26.49
CA ALA A 121 -7.81 5.12 -26.87
C ALA A 121 -7.80 4.59 -28.33
N ASN A 122 -6.83 5.00 -29.13
CA ASN A 122 -6.68 4.60 -30.53
C ASN A 122 -5.21 4.68 -31.00
N LEU A 123 -4.92 4.09 -32.16
CA LEU A 123 -3.57 4.07 -32.74
C LEU A 123 -3.02 5.48 -33.02
N GLY A 124 -3.87 6.43 -33.40
CA GLY A 124 -3.45 7.82 -33.65
C GLY A 124 -2.91 8.49 -32.40
N GLU A 125 -3.59 8.33 -31.27
CA GLU A 125 -3.15 8.81 -29.96
C GLU A 125 -1.85 8.14 -29.51
N LEU A 126 -1.73 6.82 -29.70
CA LEU A 126 -0.51 6.07 -29.36
C LEU A 126 0.69 6.60 -30.15
N CYS A 127 0.52 6.87 -31.44
CA CYS A 127 1.60 7.33 -32.32
C CYS A 127 1.92 8.84 -32.19
N ALA A 128 1.02 9.64 -31.61
CA ALA A 128 1.21 11.09 -31.48
C ALA A 128 2.32 11.46 -30.50
N GLN A 129 2.55 10.64 -29.46
CA GLN A 129 3.51 10.92 -28.38
C GLN A 129 4.34 9.68 -28.04
N LEU A 130 5.28 9.35 -28.93
CA LEU A 130 6.17 8.21 -28.72
C LEU A 130 7.39 8.58 -27.85
N PRO A 131 7.60 7.90 -26.71
CA PRO A 131 8.85 8.00 -25.96
C PRO A 131 10.02 7.39 -26.76
N ASP A 132 11.23 7.89 -26.55
CA ASP A 132 12.44 7.38 -27.20
C ASP A 132 13.04 6.21 -26.38
N LEU A 133 13.23 5.04 -27.02
CA LEU A 133 14.01 3.91 -26.51
C LEU A 133 15.40 3.93 -27.15
N ASN A 134 16.42 4.29 -26.36
CA ASN A 134 17.80 4.35 -26.82
C ASN A 134 18.47 2.97 -26.73
N VAL A 135 19.29 2.61 -27.72
CA VAL A 135 20.07 1.36 -27.68
C VAL A 135 21.01 1.36 -26.46
N GLY A 136 21.00 0.29 -25.68
CA GLY A 136 21.74 0.16 -24.42
C GLY A 136 20.97 0.66 -23.18
N SER A 137 19.73 1.13 -23.34
CA SER A 137 18.86 1.58 -22.23
C SER A 137 17.60 0.73 -22.09
N THR A 138 16.88 0.94 -20.97
CA THR A 138 15.56 0.36 -20.73
C THR A 138 14.49 1.46 -20.73
N LEU A 139 13.26 1.09 -21.09
CA LEU A 139 12.10 1.97 -21.09
C LEU A 139 10.89 1.24 -20.53
N ALA A 140 10.18 1.87 -19.60
CA ALA A 140 8.90 1.36 -19.10
C ALA A 140 7.75 1.88 -19.97
N MET A 141 6.80 1.01 -20.30
CA MET A 141 5.65 1.32 -21.16
C MET A 141 4.38 0.62 -20.64
N ARG A 142 3.21 1.22 -20.85
CA ARG A 142 1.92 0.65 -20.44
C ARG A 142 1.10 0.13 -21.62
N VAL A 143 0.44 -1.01 -21.41
CA VAL A 143 -0.50 -1.64 -22.32
C VAL A 143 -1.88 -1.54 -21.70
N GLY A 144 -2.84 -0.98 -22.44
CA GLY A 144 -4.24 -0.87 -21.98
C GLY A 144 -5.05 -2.13 -22.21
N GLU A 145 -6.32 -2.10 -21.81
CA GLU A 145 -7.24 -3.24 -21.93
C GLU A 145 -7.83 -3.36 -23.34
N THR A 146 -7.98 -2.24 -24.06
CA THR A 146 -8.64 -2.20 -25.37
C THR A 146 -7.61 -2.28 -26.51
N PRO A 147 -7.72 -3.27 -27.42
CA PRO A 147 -6.86 -3.36 -28.59
C PRO A 147 -6.90 -2.11 -29.47
N VAL A 148 -5.72 -1.59 -29.81
CA VAL A 148 -5.57 -0.43 -30.71
C VAL A 148 -4.78 -0.74 -31.98
N THR A 149 -4.02 -1.84 -32.01
CA THR A 149 -3.28 -2.33 -33.19
C THR A 149 -2.87 -3.80 -33.00
N SER A 150 -2.56 -4.49 -34.10
CA SER A 150 -2.03 -5.85 -34.13
C SER A 150 -0.84 -5.96 -35.11
N PRO A 151 0.07 -6.93 -34.96
CA PRO A 151 1.11 -7.21 -35.96
C PRO A 151 0.50 -7.70 -37.30
N LEU A 152 1.25 -7.61 -38.40
CA LEU A 152 0.82 -8.10 -39.71
C LEU A 152 0.89 -9.63 -39.81
N ASP A 153 -0.01 -10.17 -40.63
CA ASP A 153 -0.24 -11.61 -40.80
C ASP A 153 0.73 -12.30 -41.79
N ASP A 154 1.66 -11.58 -42.42
CA ASP A 154 2.40 -12.03 -43.60
C ASP A 154 3.74 -12.75 -43.32
N GLY A 155 3.81 -13.50 -42.21
CA GLY A 155 4.73 -14.64 -42.08
C GLY A 155 5.90 -14.52 -41.10
N GLY A 156 5.96 -13.45 -40.28
CA GLY A 156 6.91 -13.35 -39.16
C GLY A 156 6.33 -13.78 -37.80
N CYS A 157 5.04 -13.50 -37.57
CA CYS A 157 4.35 -13.76 -36.29
C CYS A 157 3.21 -14.77 -36.35
N ALA A 158 2.82 -15.23 -37.55
CA ALA A 158 1.84 -16.29 -37.73
C ALA A 158 2.40 -17.68 -37.33
N ASN A 159 1.54 -18.56 -36.81
CA ASN A 159 1.87 -19.99 -36.60
C ASN A 159 0.76 -20.90 -37.16
N ASP A 160 0.89 -22.22 -36.98
CA ASP A 160 -0.08 -23.22 -37.45
C ASP A 160 -1.54 -23.01 -36.97
N ALA A 161 -1.77 -22.13 -35.98
CA ALA A 161 -3.08 -21.80 -35.42
C ALA A 161 -3.70 -20.52 -36.00
N GLY A 162 -3.05 -19.85 -36.96
CA GLY A 162 -3.56 -18.65 -37.63
C GLY A 162 -2.99 -17.32 -37.11
N PRO A 163 -3.58 -16.18 -37.51
CA PRO A 163 -3.07 -14.84 -37.24
C PRO A 163 -3.08 -14.47 -35.75
N VAL A 164 -2.14 -13.62 -35.32
CA VAL A 164 -2.04 -13.15 -33.93
C VAL A 164 -2.99 -11.96 -33.72
N ALA A 165 -4.25 -12.27 -33.42
CA ALA A 165 -5.22 -11.25 -33.01
C ALA A 165 -4.90 -10.79 -31.57
N THR A 166 -4.57 -9.51 -31.42
CA THR A 166 -4.31 -8.88 -30.12
C THR A 166 -5.62 -8.74 -29.34
N ARG A 167 -5.59 -9.06 -28.05
CA ARG A 167 -6.78 -8.97 -27.18
C ARG A 167 -6.67 -7.92 -26.07
N SER A 168 -5.47 -7.36 -25.90
CA SER A 168 -5.20 -6.18 -25.09
C SER A 168 -4.78 -5.01 -25.99
N GLY A 169 -4.63 -3.83 -25.39
CA GLY A 169 -4.07 -2.63 -26.02
C GLY A 169 -2.61 -2.81 -26.45
N ALA A 170 -1.98 -1.69 -26.82
CA ALA A 170 -0.60 -1.69 -27.24
C ALA A 170 0.17 -0.54 -26.58
N ALA A 171 1.47 -0.77 -26.39
CA ALA A 171 2.44 0.25 -26.04
C ALA A 171 3.43 0.43 -27.19
N ALA A 172 3.98 1.63 -27.35
CA ALA A 172 4.91 1.92 -28.44
C ALA A 172 6.04 2.87 -28.00
N ALA A 173 7.21 2.68 -28.59
CA ALA A 173 8.37 3.55 -28.40
C ALA A 173 9.11 3.78 -29.72
N ARG A 174 9.69 4.97 -29.87
CA ARG A 174 10.55 5.33 -31.00
C ARG A 174 11.96 4.80 -30.75
N VAL A 175 12.52 4.08 -31.71
CA VAL A 175 13.90 3.58 -31.69
C VAL A 175 14.67 4.26 -32.82
N ARG A 176 15.78 4.91 -32.51
CA ARG A 176 16.71 5.44 -33.51
C ARG A 176 17.88 4.48 -33.69
N ILE A 177 18.10 4.06 -34.93
CA ILE A 177 19.22 3.22 -35.33
C ILE A 177 20.20 4.09 -36.10
N ASP A 178 21.39 4.29 -35.54
CA ASP A 178 22.41 5.14 -36.17
C ASP A 178 23.36 4.34 -37.07
N THR A 179 23.55 3.05 -36.77
CA THR A 179 24.45 2.15 -37.52
C THR A 179 23.69 0.91 -37.99
N ALA A 180 23.90 0.50 -39.24
CA ALA A 180 23.36 -0.76 -39.74
C ALA A 180 23.86 -1.93 -38.88
N GLY A 181 22.97 -2.84 -38.46
CA GLY A 181 23.37 -3.97 -37.64
C GLY A 181 22.18 -4.79 -37.12
N THR A 182 22.49 -5.84 -36.36
CA THR A 182 21.47 -6.63 -35.68
C THR A 182 21.20 -6.07 -34.30
N TYR A 183 19.92 -5.88 -33.98
CA TYR A 183 19.46 -5.36 -32.70
C TYR A 183 18.47 -6.33 -32.08
N ARG A 184 18.55 -6.44 -30.76
CA ARG A 184 17.65 -7.24 -29.94
C ARG A 184 16.80 -6.34 -29.07
N PHE A 185 15.50 -6.60 -29.08
CA PHE A 185 14.48 -5.95 -28.26
C PHE A 185 13.85 -7.00 -27.37
N GLU A 186 13.75 -6.73 -26.07
CA GLU A 186 13.30 -7.73 -25.11
C GLU A 186 12.52 -7.10 -23.96
N VAL A 187 11.55 -7.83 -23.43
CA VAL A 187 10.86 -7.47 -22.18
C VAL A 187 11.67 -8.00 -21.00
N VAL A 188 12.19 -7.08 -20.19
CA VAL A 188 13.06 -7.36 -19.04
C VAL A 188 12.37 -7.20 -17.69
N GLY A 189 11.11 -6.76 -17.68
CA GLY A 189 10.28 -6.66 -16.49
C GLY A 189 8.81 -6.44 -16.86
N GLU A 190 7.89 -6.86 -16.00
CA GLU A 190 6.45 -6.73 -16.22
C GLU A 190 5.66 -6.71 -14.91
N VAL A 191 4.52 -6.01 -14.92
CA VAL A 191 3.55 -5.93 -13.82
C VAL A 191 2.12 -5.92 -14.38
N PRO A 192 1.24 -6.86 -14.00
CA PRO A 192 1.53 -8.08 -13.24
C PRO A 192 2.55 -9.00 -13.95
N VAL A 193 3.10 -9.99 -13.24
CA VAL A 193 3.99 -11.00 -13.84
C VAL A 193 3.20 -12.13 -14.50
N GLY A 194 3.70 -12.67 -15.62
CA GLY A 194 3.16 -13.85 -16.31
C GLY A 194 2.58 -13.63 -17.71
N PHE A 195 2.83 -12.49 -18.38
CA PHE A 195 2.23 -12.19 -19.68
C PHE A 195 3.12 -12.56 -20.87
N TYR A 196 2.52 -12.69 -22.05
CA TYR A 196 3.21 -13.02 -23.31
C TYR A 196 3.14 -11.85 -24.27
N TYR A 197 4.10 -10.93 -24.20
CA TYR A 197 4.11 -9.82 -25.14
C TYR A 197 4.59 -10.28 -26.52
N THR A 198 3.83 -9.90 -27.53
CA THR A 198 4.27 -9.90 -28.92
C THR A 198 4.93 -8.56 -29.19
N LEU A 199 6.18 -8.59 -29.63
CA LEU A 199 6.96 -7.42 -30.01
C LEU A 199 7.01 -7.32 -31.52
N PHE A 200 6.81 -6.12 -32.07
CA PHE A 200 6.91 -5.89 -33.51
C PHE A 200 7.44 -4.49 -33.82
N LEU A 201 8.07 -4.34 -34.98
CA LEU A 201 8.74 -3.12 -35.42
C LEU A 201 8.07 -2.58 -36.67
N ARG A 202 7.79 -1.27 -36.69
CA ARG A 202 7.30 -0.54 -37.86
C ARG A 202 8.22 0.62 -38.21
N LYS A 203 8.31 0.99 -39.49
CA LYS A 203 8.98 2.25 -39.88
C LYS A 203 8.12 3.47 -39.56
N ASP A 204 6.80 3.32 -39.71
CA ASP A 204 5.80 4.31 -39.31
C ASP A 204 4.80 3.63 -38.36
N CYS A 205 4.66 4.20 -37.16
CA CYS A 205 3.79 3.67 -36.11
C CYS A 205 2.35 3.45 -36.58
N ALA A 206 1.79 4.40 -37.36
CA ALA A 206 0.40 4.41 -37.78
C ALA A 206 0.14 3.57 -39.05
N ASP A 207 1.18 3.26 -39.82
CA ASP A 207 1.08 2.44 -41.03
C ASP A 207 1.46 0.99 -40.74
N ALA A 208 0.45 0.13 -40.63
CA ALA A 208 0.66 -1.31 -40.45
C ALA A 208 1.48 -1.93 -41.59
N GLY A 209 1.34 -1.44 -42.82
CA GLY A 209 2.10 -1.90 -43.99
C GLY A 209 3.61 -1.62 -43.92
N SER A 210 4.04 -0.83 -42.93
CA SER A 210 5.44 -0.50 -42.69
C SER A 210 6.13 -1.42 -41.67
N GLU A 211 5.45 -2.50 -41.25
CA GLU A 211 6.01 -3.51 -40.36
C GLU A 211 7.23 -4.21 -40.99
N VAL A 212 8.31 -4.33 -40.22
CA VAL A 212 9.59 -4.87 -40.70
C VAL A 212 9.99 -6.16 -40.01
N SER A 213 9.54 -6.39 -38.78
CA SER A 213 9.83 -7.63 -38.04
C SER A 213 8.86 -7.78 -36.88
N CYS A 214 8.61 -9.03 -36.46
CA CYS A 214 7.74 -9.35 -35.34
C CYS A 214 8.21 -10.64 -34.66
N ALA A 215 8.04 -10.73 -33.35
CA ALA A 215 8.27 -11.95 -32.57
C ALA A 215 7.24 -12.09 -31.46
N ARG A 216 6.64 -13.28 -31.36
CA ARG A 216 5.69 -13.63 -30.30
C ARG A 216 6.42 -14.05 -29.02
N GLY A 217 5.87 -13.68 -27.87
CA GLY A 217 6.31 -14.20 -26.58
C GLY A 217 6.28 -15.72 -26.53
N ARG A 218 7.37 -16.34 -26.09
CA ARG A 218 7.54 -17.81 -25.96
C ARG A 218 7.70 -18.18 -24.48
N ARG A 219 7.49 -19.46 -24.15
CA ARG A 219 7.96 -20.02 -22.87
C ARG A 219 9.36 -20.55 -23.05
N ASP A 220 10.24 -20.22 -22.12
CA ASP A 220 11.46 -21.01 -21.94
C ASP A 220 11.06 -22.42 -21.47
N GLN A 221 11.44 -23.44 -22.25
CA GLN A 221 11.12 -24.83 -21.95
C GLN A 221 11.82 -25.35 -20.68
N ALA A 222 12.91 -24.70 -20.24
CA ALA A 222 13.67 -25.10 -19.06
C ALA A 222 13.16 -24.45 -17.76
N THR A 223 12.68 -23.21 -17.81
CA THR A 223 12.31 -22.42 -16.61
C THR A 223 10.83 -22.09 -16.50
N THR A 224 10.03 -22.38 -17.53
CA THR A 224 8.61 -22.02 -17.66
C THR A 224 8.30 -20.52 -17.63
N ASN A 225 9.31 -19.66 -17.56
CA ASN A 225 9.16 -18.21 -17.57
C ASN A 225 8.80 -17.70 -18.98
N PRO A 226 7.95 -16.66 -19.08
CA PRO A 226 7.70 -15.99 -20.35
C PRO A 226 8.97 -15.25 -20.80
N VAL A 227 9.32 -15.41 -22.09
CA VAL A 227 10.40 -14.69 -22.76
C VAL A 227 9.81 -13.99 -23.98
N SER A 228 9.82 -12.66 -23.97
CA SER A 228 9.34 -11.83 -25.07
C SER A 228 10.53 -11.09 -25.68
N GLU A 229 11.05 -11.61 -26.79
CA GLU A 229 12.30 -11.16 -27.42
C GLU A 229 12.15 -11.14 -28.95
N LEU A 230 12.62 -10.06 -29.56
CA LEU A 230 12.63 -9.79 -31.00
C LEU A 230 14.04 -9.39 -31.42
N GLU A 231 14.65 -10.17 -32.31
CA GLU A 231 15.89 -9.78 -32.99
C GLU A 231 15.59 -9.34 -34.42
N ALA A 232 16.19 -8.24 -34.86
CA ALA A 232 16.02 -7.72 -36.22
C ALA A 232 17.32 -7.08 -36.73
N THR A 233 17.66 -7.34 -37.99
CA THR A 233 18.71 -6.60 -38.70
C THR A 233 18.12 -5.33 -39.28
N LEU A 234 18.62 -4.18 -38.85
CA LEU A 234 18.07 -2.85 -39.15
C LEU A 234 19.13 -1.99 -39.84
N GLU A 235 18.67 -1.18 -40.80
CA GLU A 235 19.46 -0.12 -41.42
C GLU A 235 19.35 1.18 -40.61
N PRO A 236 20.24 2.17 -40.81
CA PRO A 236 20.12 3.46 -40.14
C PRO A 236 18.77 4.11 -40.44
N GLY A 237 18.07 4.54 -39.41
CA GLY A 237 16.71 5.04 -39.54
C GLY A 237 15.97 5.12 -38.21
N THR A 238 14.73 5.59 -38.28
CA THR A 238 13.81 5.60 -37.14
C THR A 238 12.79 4.50 -37.30
N TYR A 239 12.59 3.74 -36.24
CA TYR A 239 11.62 2.66 -36.14
C TYR A 239 10.71 2.89 -34.93
N THR A 240 9.58 2.22 -34.90
CA THR A 240 8.69 2.15 -33.74
C THR A 240 8.64 0.71 -33.26
N LEU A 241 9.05 0.46 -32.02
CA LEU A 241 8.82 -0.81 -31.34
C LEU A 241 7.43 -0.77 -30.72
N LEU A 242 6.60 -1.75 -31.03
CA LEU A 242 5.29 -1.95 -30.44
C LEU A 242 5.28 -3.23 -29.63
N ALA A 243 4.55 -3.21 -28.51
CA ALA A 243 4.32 -4.35 -27.64
C ALA A 243 2.82 -4.51 -27.39
N THR A 244 2.33 -5.73 -27.53
CA THR A 244 0.91 -6.09 -27.34
C THR A 244 0.79 -7.46 -26.70
N ASP A 245 -0.37 -7.77 -26.13
CA ASP A 245 -0.66 -9.10 -25.59
C ASP A 245 -1.89 -9.76 -26.26
N ILE A 246 -1.89 -11.09 -26.24
CA ILE A 246 -2.96 -11.99 -26.67
C ILE A 246 -3.90 -12.38 -25.51
N THR A 247 -3.53 -12.08 -24.26
CA THR A 247 -4.46 -12.24 -23.14
C THR A 247 -5.45 -11.06 -23.11
N PRO A 248 -6.76 -11.29 -22.90
CA PRO A 248 -7.75 -10.23 -22.87
C PRO A 248 -7.83 -9.50 -21.52
N ASP A 249 -8.32 -8.27 -21.56
CA ASP A 249 -8.98 -7.59 -20.43
C ASP A 249 -8.09 -7.21 -19.23
N GLN A 250 -6.78 -7.07 -19.38
CA GLN A 250 -5.91 -6.56 -18.31
C GLN A 250 -4.93 -5.50 -18.78
N ALA A 251 -4.97 -4.33 -18.15
CA ALA A 251 -3.92 -3.34 -18.29
C ALA A 251 -2.64 -3.85 -17.61
N SER A 252 -1.51 -3.67 -18.27
CA SER A 252 -0.22 -4.11 -17.78
C SER A 252 0.86 -3.09 -18.07
N GLN A 253 1.98 -3.24 -17.38
CA GLN A 253 3.18 -2.46 -17.62
C GLN A 253 4.33 -3.39 -17.92
N LEU A 254 5.15 -3.01 -18.89
CA LEU A 254 6.35 -3.73 -19.26
C LEU A 254 7.57 -2.80 -19.29
N VAL A 255 8.74 -3.37 -19.04
CA VAL A 255 10.04 -2.72 -19.23
C VAL A 255 10.70 -3.38 -20.42
N VAL A 256 10.97 -2.61 -21.47
CA VAL A 256 11.68 -3.08 -22.66
C VAL A 256 13.12 -2.63 -22.65
N ARG A 257 13.99 -3.41 -23.29
CA ARG A 257 15.40 -3.11 -23.51
C ARG A 257 15.73 -3.26 -24.99
N ALA A 258 16.58 -2.37 -25.51
CA ALA A 258 17.18 -2.50 -26.85
C ALA A 258 18.69 -2.70 -26.72
N THR A 259 19.27 -3.67 -27.43
CA THR A 259 20.71 -3.95 -27.44
C THR A 259 21.22 -4.19 -28.85
N ALA A 260 22.41 -3.69 -29.18
CA ALA A 260 23.10 -4.04 -30.43
C ALA A 260 23.75 -5.43 -30.26
N VAL A 261 23.43 -6.36 -31.14
CA VAL A 261 23.98 -7.72 -31.13
C VAL A 261 25.40 -7.68 -31.68
N GLY A 262 26.38 -8.09 -30.88
CA GLY A 262 27.80 -8.09 -31.24
C GLY A 262 28.60 -6.84 -30.83
N ALA A 263 27.96 -5.83 -30.22
CA ALA A 263 28.68 -4.81 -29.46
C ALA A 263 29.25 -5.45 -28.17
N PRO A 264 30.45 -5.07 -27.69
CA PRO A 264 30.94 -5.57 -26.42
C PRO A 264 29.94 -5.22 -25.32
N VAL A 265 29.32 -6.24 -24.75
CA VAL A 265 28.67 -6.17 -23.44
C VAL A 265 29.75 -5.68 -22.48
N PRO A 266 29.52 -4.65 -21.63
CA PRO A 266 30.45 -4.35 -20.55
C PRO A 266 30.70 -5.64 -19.76
N ASP A 267 31.96 -6.09 -19.71
CA ASP A 267 32.40 -7.42 -19.24
C ASP A 267 31.51 -8.03 -18.14
N ALA A 268 30.69 -9.00 -18.52
CA ALA A 268 30.43 -10.16 -17.69
C ALA A 268 31.48 -11.19 -18.11
N GLY A 269 32.50 -11.40 -17.27
CA GLY A 269 33.61 -12.32 -17.55
C GLY A 269 33.14 -13.69 -18.07
N ALA A 270 33.84 -14.18 -19.10
CA ALA A 270 33.53 -15.37 -19.86
C ALA A 270 33.43 -16.67 -19.01
N PRO A 271 32.64 -17.68 -19.46
CA PRO A 271 32.43 -18.92 -18.74
C PRO A 271 33.64 -19.87 -18.90
N ALA A 272 34.12 -20.41 -17.78
CA ALA A 272 35.00 -21.57 -17.77
C ALA A 272 34.18 -22.87 -17.97
N ASP A 273 34.84 -23.86 -18.56
CA ASP A 273 34.34 -25.18 -18.97
C ASP A 273 33.31 -25.85 -18.05
N ALA A 274 32.44 -26.62 -18.70
CA ALA A 274 31.38 -27.45 -18.12
C ALA A 274 31.85 -28.24 -16.88
N GLY A 275 31.42 -27.79 -15.71
CA GLY A 275 31.60 -28.45 -14.43
C GLY A 275 30.32 -28.39 -13.59
N ASP A 276 29.77 -29.57 -13.29
CA ASP A 276 28.81 -29.95 -12.23
C ASP A 276 27.58 -29.03 -11.97
N PRO A 277 26.33 -29.49 -12.27
CA PRO A 277 25.09 -28.71 -12.09
C PRO A 277 24.65 -28.48 -10.63
N LYS A 278 25.59 -28.37 -9.68
CA LYS A 278 25.32 -28.08 -8.26
C LYS A 278 26.06 -26.86 -7.70
N ALA A 279 26.64 -26.01 -8.55
CA ALA A 279 27.15 -24.72 -8.10
C ALA A 279 26.06 -23.64 -8.21
N SER A 280 25.68 -23.10 -7.06
CA SER A 280 24.80 -21.92 -6.91
C SER A 280 25.20 -20.79 -7.86
N VAL A 281 24.22 -20.24 -8.58
CA VAL A 281 24.31 -18.93 -9.25
C VAL A 281 24.90 -17.93 -8.23
N PRO A 282 26.03 -17.26 -8.49
CA PRO A 282 26.50 -16.21 -7.60
C PRO A 282 25.44 -15.10 -7.63
N PRO A 283 25.01 -14.59 -6.48
CA PRO A 283 24.03 -13.52 -6.45
C PRO A 283 24.57 -12.32 -7.24
N ILE A 284 23.71 -11.69 -8.04
CA ILE A 284 23.95 -10.31 -8.50
C ILE A 284 24.33 -9.53 -7.24
N ALA A 285 25.56 -9.04 -7.17
CA ALA A 285 25.99 -8.23 -6.04
C ALA A 285 25.12 -6.98 -6.03
N SER A 286 24.06 -7.01 -5.21
CA SER A 286 23.33 -5.80 -4.84
C SER A 286 24.40 -4.80 -4.38
N PRO A 287 24.40 -3.54 -4.87
CA PRO A 287 25.35 -2.55 -4.38
C PRO A 287 25.24 -2.57 -2.86
N ALA A 288 26.35 -2.92 -2.21
CA ALA A 288 26.31 -3.13 -0.78
C ALA A 288 25.98 -1.79 -0.12
N TRP A 289 24.91 -1.83 0.65
CA TRP A 289 24.28 -0.65 1.22
C TRP A 289 25.20 0.03 2.22
N PRO A 290 25.08 1.36 2.40
CA PRO A 290 25.89 2.07 3.38
C PRO A 290 25.71 1.44 4.76
N ARG A 291 26.81 1.16 5.43
CA ARG A 291 26.85 0.63 6.78
C ARG A 291 27.38 1.70 7.72
N LEU A 292 26.79 1.77 8.91
CA LEU A 292 27.29 2.59 9.99
C LEU A 292 28.51 1.88 10.60
N VAL A 293 29.70 2.17 10.08
CA VAL A 293 30.95 1.60 10.61
C VAL A 293 31.65 2.64 11.47
N SER A 294 31.72 2.39 12.77
CA SER A 294 32.46 3.24 13.71
C SER A 294 33.44 2.41 14.55
N ASP A 295 34.65 2.94 14.72
CA ASP A 295 35.77 2.28 15.41
C ASP A 295 36.07 0.86 14.91
N GLY A 296 35.92 0.64 13.60
CA GLY A 296 36.17 -0.64 12.95
C GLY A 296 35.10 -1.71 13.22
N ARG A 297 33.98 -1.36 13.85
CA ARG A 297 32.83 -2.24 14.08
C ARG A 297 31.65 -1.78 13.22
N ASP A 298 30.92 -2.77 12.70
CA ASP A 298 29.64 -2.53 12.06
C ASP A 298 28.58 -2.30 13.15
N ASN A 299 28.16 -1.06 13.29
CA ASN A 299 27.13 -0.61 14.22
C ASN A 299 25.82 -0.26 13.48
N THR A 300 25.65 -0.77 12.26
CA THR A 300 24.42 -0.62 11.49
C THR A 300 23.23 -1.17 12.28
N PRO A 301 22.16 -0.38 12.48
CA PRO A 301 20.95 -0.90 13.11
C PRO A 301 20.46 -2.13 12.35
N PRO A 302 20.21 -3.27 13.02
CA PRO A 302 19.81 -4.50 12.34
C PRO A 302 18.41 -4.41 11.73
N LYS A 303 17.62 -3.42 12.14
CA LYS A 303 16.27 -3.15 11.67
C LYS A 303 16.10 -1.69 11.33
N GLU A 304 15.21 -1.38 10.39
CA GLU A 304 14.83 -0.02 10.00
C GLU A 304 13.32 0.20 9.95
N PRO A 305 12.84 1.45 10.12
CA PRO A 305 11.45 1.80 9.93
C PRO A 305 10.94 1.35 8.56
N ARG A 306 9.74 0.76 8.55
CA ARG A 306 9.04 0.38 7.32
C ARG A 306 8.56 1.62 6.56
N GLU A 307 8.84 1.66 5.27
CA GLU A 307 8.50 2.79 4.39
C GLU A 307 6.98 2.96 4.24
N GLU A 308 6.21 1.86 4.27
CA GLU A 308 4.75 1.87 4.05
C GLU A 308 3.97 2.54 5.20
N VAL A 309 4.59 2.64 6.37
CA VAL A 309 4.02 3.17 7.62
C VAL A 309 4.93 4.20 8.26
N SER A 310 5.73 4.90 7.47
CA SER A 310 6.53 6.02 7.96
C SER A 310 6.34 7.26 7.10
N THR A 311 6.67 8.40 7.72
CA THR A 311 7.00 9.62 6.99
C THR A 311 8.46 9.94 7.24
N GLU A 312 9.12 10.51 6.24
CA GLU A 312 10.53 10.83 6.35
C GLU A 312 10.90 12.15 5.70
N ALA A 313 12.00 12.71 6.18
CA ALA A 313 12.62 13.90 5.61
C ALA A 313 14.14 13.73 5.55
N PHE A 314 14.73 14.26 4.48
CA PHE A 314 16.17 14.43 4.34
C PHE A 314 16.49 15.91 4.17
N VAL A 315 17.38 16.41 5.02
CA VAL A 315 17.73 17.84 5.03
C VAL A 315 19.21 18.04 5.27
N LEU A 316 19.76 19.12 4.70
CA LEU A 316 21.12 19.57 4.99
C LEU A 316 21.10 20.49 6.21
N VAL A 317 22.09 20.32 7.08
CA VAL A 317 22.25 21.13 8.30
C VAL A 317 23.69 21.64 8.37
N ASP A 318 23.83 22.97 8.40
CA ASP A 318 25.10 23.63 8.69
C ASP A 318 25.34 23.67 10.18
N VAL A 319 26.55 23.28 10.60
CA VAL A 319 27.03 23.32 11.98
C VAL A 319 28.20 24.30 12.03
N ALA A 320 28.06 25.37 12.83
CA ALA A 320 29.14 26.32 13.06
C ALA A 320 30.25 25.70 13.91
N SER A 321 31.46 26.26 13.91
CA SER A 321 32.57 25.79 14.76
C SER A 321 32.46 26.23 16.22
N ASP A 322 31.79 27.36 16.46
CA ASP A 322 31.91 28.17 17.67
C ASP A 322 30.57 28.80 18.13
N ALA A 323 29.46 28.41 17.51
CA ALA A 323 28.14 28.96 17.82
C ALA A 323 27.06 27.88 17.88
N VAL A 324 26.08 28.09 18.76
CA VAL A 324 24.84 27.31 18.77
C VAL A 324 23.84 27.94 17.82
N ARG A 325 23.31 27.12 16.90
CA ARG A 325 22.22 27.49 16.00
C ARG A 325 21.01 26.59 16.22
N THR A 326 19.85 27.06 15.79
CA THR A 326 18.62 26.27 15.79
C THR A 326 18.10 26.11 14.37
N ALA A 327 17.79 24.88 13.97
CA ALA A 327 17.11 24.53 12.72
C ALA A 327 15.74 23.91 13.04
N ARG A 328 14.76 24.07 12.14
CA ARG A 328 13.42 23.49 12.33
C ARG A 328 13.05 22.59 11.15
N LEU A 329 12.46 21.44 11.47
CA LEU A 329 11.97 20.46 10.52
C LEU A 329 10.56 20.03 10.92
N VAL A 330 9.67 19.89 9.95
CA VAL A 330 8.33 19.31 10.15
C VAL A 330 8.24 18.04 9.32
N LEU A 331 7.85 16.95 9.97
CA LEU A 331 7.48 15.70 9.30
C LEU A 331 6.00 15.77 8.96
N GLY A 332 5.69 15.93 7.68
CA GLY A 332 4.35 16.20 7.18
C GLY A 332 3.60 14.95 6.70
N GLY A 333 2.29 14.90 6.95
CA GLY A 333 1.43 13.80 6.53
C GLY A 333 1.31 13.61 5.02
N ASP A 334 1.56 14.66 4.21
CA ASP A 334 1.65 14.58 2.75
C ASP A 334 2.77 13.65 2.26
N CYS A 335 3.70 13.29 3.15
CA CYS A 335 4.86 12.44 2.88
C CYS A 335 4.75 11.02 3.47
N VAL A 336 3.62 10.68 4.07
CA VAL A 336 3.33 9.31 4.51
C VAL A 336 3.39 8.34 3.32
N GLY A 337 4.14 7.25 3.47
CA GLY A 337 4.25 6.20 2.46
C GLY A 337 5.06 6.57 1.21
N LYS A 338 5.68 7.77 1.18
CA LYS A 338 6.53 8.24 0.08
C LYS A 338 8.00 8.05 0.45
N ALA A 339 8.52 6.86 0.20
CA ALA A 339 9.89 6.52 0.53
C ALA A 339 10.90 7.41 -0.22
N ALA A 340 11.95 7.82 0.48
CA ALA A 340 13.09 8.49 -0.09
C ALA A 340 13.85 7.57 -1.05
N ARG A 341 14.34 8.13 -2.14
CA ARG A 341 15.35 7.51 -3.00
C ARG A 341 16.71 7.81 -2.40
N VAL A 342 17.42 6.77 -1.95
CA VAL A 342 18.69 6.92 -1.24
C VAL A 342 19.77 6.07 -1.93
N PRO A 343 20.38 6.57 -3.02
CA PRO A 343 21.40 5.82 -3.74
C PRO A 343 22.69 5.68 -2.93
N ALA A 344 23.40 4.57 -3.12
CA ALA A 344 24.68 4.30 -2.47
C ALA A 344 25.84 4.53 -3.45
N LEU A 345 26.90 5.22 -3.00
CA LEU A 345 28.19 5.27 -3.72
C LEU A 345 29.05 4.05 -3.38
N SER A 346 28.94 3.54 -2.15
CA SER A 346 29.67 2.35 -1.67
C SER A 346 29.03 1.79 -0.39
N GLU A 347 29.57 0.68 0.12
CA GLU A 347 29.15 0.07 1.40
C GLU A 347 29.30 0.99 2.63
N ARG A 348 29.90 2.17 2.46
CA ARG A 348 30.12 3.13 3.55
C ARG A 348 29.57 4.51 3.26
N ARG A 349 29.15 4.79 2.03
CA ARG A 349 28.79 6.15 1.61
C ARG A 349 27.55 6.20 0.75
N LEU A 350 26.68 7.14 1.07
CA LEU A 350 25.56 7.56 0.24
C LEU A 350 26.01 8.41 -0.94
N ASP A 351 25.27 8.32 -2.04
CA ASP A 351 25.27 9.33 -3.09
C ASP A 351 24.35 10.47 -2.67
N VAL A 352 24.91 11.42 -1.92
CA VAL A 352 24.18 12.59 -1.40
C VAL A 352 23.52 13.39 -2.54
N ALA A 353 24.16 13.46 -3.71
CA ALA A 353 23.65 14.20 -4.86
C ALA A 353 22.43 13.51 -5.52
N GLY A 354 22.36 12.18 -5.42
CA GLY A 354 21.25 11.37 -5.92
C GLY A 354 20.09 11.18 -4.93
N VAL A 355 20.19 11.70 -3.70
CA VAL A 355 19.11 11.59 -2.71
C VAL A 355 17.90 12.41 -3.15
N LEU A 356 16.72 11.79 -3.10
CA LEU A 356 15.43 12.47 -3.19
C LEU A 356 14.56 12.06 -2.01
N ALA A 357 13.91 13.01 -1.35
CA ALA A 357 12.98 12.76 -0.26
C ALA A 357 11.71 13.58 -0.44
N CYS A 358 10.63 13.14 0.20
CA CYS A 358 9.38 13.87 0.13
C CYS A 358 9.45 15.16 0.96
N GLU A 359 8.98 16.25 0.36
CA GLU A 359 8.73 17.52 1.02
C GLU A 359 7.41 18.09 0.49
N ALA A 360 6.46 18.40 1.38
CA ALA A 360 5.12 18.86 1.02
C ALA A 360 4.48 18.00 -0.09
N GLY A 361 4.66 16.68 0.00
CA GLY A 361 4.11 15.71 -0.94
C GLY A 361 4.88 15.49 -2.24
N ARG A 362 6.00 16.18 -2.47
CA ARG A 362 6.81 16.08 -3.70
C ARG A 362 8.19 15.50 -3.43
N MET A 363 8.69 14.63 -4.31
CA MET A 363 10.06 14.14 -4.23
C MET A 363 11.03 15.23 -4.71
N VAL A 364 11.90 15.70 -3.81
CA VAL A 364 12.86 16.76 -4.07
C VAL A 364 14.23 16.42 -3.49
N ALA A 365 15.27 17.11 -3.97
CA ALA A 365 16.61 17.00 -3.38
C ALA A 365 16.62 17.65 -1.98
N PRO A 366 17.44 17.15 -1.04
CA PRO A 366 17.55 17.72 0.30
C PRO A 366 17.93 19.21 0.27
N HIS A 367 17.12 20.05 0.90
CA HIS A 367 17.41 21.48 1.02
C HIS A 367 18.16 21.79 2.33
N LEU A 368 18.84 22.94 2.38
CA LEU A 368 19.49 23.44 3.58
C LEU A 368 18.47 24.06 4.53
N LEU A 369 18.40 23.55 5.77
CA LEU A 369 17.54 24.15 6.78
C LEU A 369 18.03 25.55 7.15
N VAL A 370 17.08 26.50 7.19
CA VAL A 370 17.34 27.84 7.71
C VAL A 370 17.69 27.74 9.19
N THR A 371 18.82 28.35 9.57
CA THR A 371 19.31 28.36 10.94
C THR A 371 19.18 29.74 11.58
N ALA A 372 18.72 29.78 12.83
CA ALA A 372 18.70 30.99 13.66
C ALA A 372 19.80 30.92 14.72
N ALA A 373 20.37 32.08 15.10
CA ALA A 373 21.36 32.15 16.16
C ALA A 373 20.75 31.90 17.54
N GLY A 374 21.44 31.12 18.37
CA GLY A 374 21.02 30.81 19.74
C GLY A 374 19.99 29.68 19.84
N ALA A 375 19.71 29.28 21.09
CA ALA A 375 18.65 28.33 21.42
C ALA A 375 17.26 28.96 21.18
N PRO A 376 16.21 28.17 20.89
CA PRO A 376 14.88 28.71 20.65
C PRO A 376 14.38 29.46 21.90
N ALA A 377 14.10 30.77 21.76
CA ALA A 377 13.64 31.63 22.86
C ALA A 377 12.24 31.28 23.40
N LYS A 378 11.49 30.40 22.70
CA LYS A 378 10.16 29.92 23.08
C LYS A 378 9.91 28.53 22.47
N ALA A 379 9.22 27.66 23.20
CA ALA A 379 8.72 26.40 22.65
C ALA A 379 7.88 26.71 21.39
N PRO A 380 8.16 26.07 20.23
CA PRO A 380 7.34 26.24 19.04
C PRO A 380 5.88 25.91 19.33
N SER A 381 4.93 26.62 18.72
CA SER A 381 3.56 26.12 18.60
C SER A 381 3.62 24.82 17.79
N THR A 382 3.19 23.73 18.41
CA THR A 382 3.22 22.42 17.76
C THR A 382 2.14 22.28 16.69
N LEU A 383 2.45 21.55 15.61
CA LEU A 383 1.51 21.19 14.54
C LEU A 383 0.79 19.86 14.79
N LEU A 384 1.01 19.21 15.94
CA LEU A 384 0.53 17.87 16.25
C LEU A 384 -0.92 17.60 15.81
N GLY A 385 -1.08 16.55 15.00
CA GLY A 385 -2.38 16.08 14.52
C GLY A 385 -3.12 17.02 13.56
N ALA A 386 -2.54 18.15 13.16
CA ALA A 386 -3.20 19.10 12.24
C ALA A 386 -3.55 18.44 10.90
N TYR A 387 -2.74 17.48 10.42
CA TYR A 387 -3.00 16.76 9.18
C TYR A 387 -4.21 15.83 9.28
N ALA A 388 -4.53 15.32 10.47
CA ALA A 388 -5.68 14.44 10.68
C ALA A 388 -6.93 15.14 11.21
N LYS A 389 -6.91 16.48 11.30
CA LYS A 389 -7.98 17.24 11.92
C LYS A 389 -9.27 17.09 11.10
N ALA A 390 -10.18 16.28 11.63
CA ALA A 390 -11.49 16.05 11.03
C ALA A 390 -12.57 17.00 11.59
N GLN A 391 -13.70 17.06 10.90
CA GLN A 391 -14.87 17.83 11.34
C GLN A 391 -15.42 17.24 12.65
N ALA A 392 -15.88 18.09 13.57
CA ALA A 392 -16.54 17.60 14.77
C ALA A 392 -17.81 16.83 14.42
N CYS A 393 -18.12 15.78 15.20
CA CYS A 393 -19.35 15.04 15.04
C CYS A 393 -20.58 15.94 15.26
N ALA A 394 -21.55 15.81 14.37
CA ALA A 394 -22.86 16.45 14.48
C ALA A 394 -23.96 15.41 14.68
N PRO A 395 -25.13 15.78 15.22
CA PRO A 395 -26.29 14.91 15.23
C PRO A 395 -26.69 14.48 13.81
N THR A 396 -27.23 13.28 13.68
CA THR A 396 -27.66 12.68 12.39
C THR A 396 -29.01 11.98 12.56
N ALA A 397 -29.50 11.34 11.49
CA ALA A 397 -30.72 10.54 11.53
C ALA A 397 -30.63 9.39 12.54
N ASP A 398 -31.77 8.99 13.10
CA ASP A 398 -31.86 7.86 14.02
C ASP A 398 -31.23 6.60 13.41
N GLY A 399 -30.44 5.88 14.21
CA GLY A 399 -29.76 4.66 13.80
C GLY A 399 -28.41 4.87 13.12
N ARG A 400 -27.95 6.11 12.88
CA ARG A 400 -26.60 6.41 12.39
C ARG A 400 -25.68 6.86 13.52
N VAL A 401 -24.44 6.39 13.47
CA VAL A 401 -23.36 6.74 14.42
C VAL A 401 -22.36 7.63 13.72
N CYS A 402 -22.01 8.76 14.33
CA CYS A 402 -20.91 9.58 13.84
C CYS A 402 -19.56 8.91 14.14
N VAL A 403 -18.74 8.78 13.10
CA VAL A 403 -17.37 8.31 13.19
C VAL A 403 -16.46 9.53 13.05
N PRO A 404 -15.79 9.97 14.13
CA PRO A 404 -14.83 11.06 14.01
C PRO A 404 -13.73 10.64 13.04
N GLY A 405 -13.36 11.51 12.12
CA GLY A 405 -12.21 11.26 11.26
C GLY A 405 -10.90 11.23 12.05
N GLY A 406 -9.84 10.79 11.38
CA GLY A 406 -8.54 10.63 12.00
C GLY A 406 -7.62 9.79 11.13
N MET A 407 -6.50 9.34 11.71
CA MET A 407 -5.56 8.47 11.02
C MET A 407 -5.33 7.17 11.79
N THR A 408 -5.02 6.11 11.05
CA THR A 408 -4.67 4.82 11.64
C THR A 408 -3.76 4.02 10.72
N VAL A 409 -3.22 2.92 11.26
CA VAL A 409 -2.60 1.86 10.47
C VAL A 409 -3.68 0.87 10.05
N PHE A 410 -3.89 0.75 8.74
CA PHE A 410 -4.75 -0.21 8.07
C PHE A 410 -3.98 -1.50 7.76
N GLY A 411 -4.62 -2.65 7.95
CA GLY A 411 -4.00 -3.96 7.84
C GLY A 411 -3.31 -4.41 9.12
N SER A 412 -2.71 -5.60 9.08
CA SER A 412 -1.98 -6.15 10.22
C SER A 412 -0.93 -7.17 9.81
N ASP A 413 0.24 -7.11 10.46
CA ASP A 413 1.26 -8.16 10.31
C ASP A 413 0.90 -9.47 11.02
N LEU A 414 -0.12 -9.48 11.89
CA LEU A 414 -0.58 -10.70 12.59
C LEU A 414 -1.18 -11.73 11.63
N PHE A 415 -1.71 -11.29 10.48
CA PHE A 415 -2.39 -12.13 9.50
C PHE A 415 -1.65 -12.11 8.16
N THR A 416 -0.36 -12.43 8.23
CA THR A 416 0.50 -12.64 7.06
C THR A 416 0.53 -14.11 6.64
N GLY A 417 0.81 -14.38 5.36
CA GLY A 417 1.01 -15.74 4.86
C GLY A 417 -0.26 -16.58 4.69
N ILE A 418 -1.44 -15.96 4.77
CA ILE A 418 -2.76 -16.61 4.56
C ILE A 418 -3.23 -16.55 3.10
N GLY A 419 -2.30 -16.39 2.14
CA GLY A 419 -2.61 -16.34 0.72
C GLY A 419 -3.03 -14.95 0.23
N ASP A 420 -3.99 -14.90 -0.69
CA ASP A 420 -4.48 -13.67 -1.31
C ASP A 420 -5.28 -12.78 -0.34
N THR A 421 -5.77 -13.34 0.77
CA THR A 421 -6.46 -12.63 1.87
C THR A 421 -5.52 -12.00 2.89
N SER A 422 -4.19 -12.12 2.70
CA SER A 422 -3.19 -11.51 3.58
C SER A 422 -3.46 -10.04 3.82
N THR A 423 -3.34 -9.60 5.07
CA THR A 423 -3.63 -8.22 5.50
C THR A 423 -2.38 -7.34 5.50
N THR A 424 -1.40 -7.71 4.67
CA THR A 424 -0.08 -7.06 4.57
C THR A 424 0.19 -6.59 3.13
N PRO A 425 0.89 -5.46 2.94
CA PRO A 425 1.53 -4.64 3.97
C PRO A 425 0.55 -3.79 4.79
N GLU A 426 0.87 -3.56 6.08
CA GLU A 426 0.29 -2.46 6.86
C GLU A 426 0.57 -1.12 6.15
N ARG A 427 -0.34 -0.14 6.28
CA ARG A 427 -0.17 1.21 5.76
C ARG A 427 -0.90 2.26 6.58
N ILE A 428 -0.45 3.50 6.55
CA ILE A 428 -1.17 4.61 7.20
C ILE A 428 -2.29 5.12 6.29
N VAL A 429 -3.47 5.33 6.85
CA VAL A 429 -4.67 5.85 6.17
C VAL A 429 -5.29 6.99 6.98
N ARG A 430 -6.02 7.89 6.31
CA ARG A 430 -6.74 9.03 6.89
C ARG A 430 -8.20 8.98 6.47
N PHE A 431 -9.10 9.27 7.39
CA PHE A 431 -10.53 9.40 7.12
C PHE A 431 -11.03 10.80 7.50
N PRO A 432 -11.92 11.40 6.70
CA PRO A 432 -12.74 12.50 7.17
C PRO A 432 -13.73 11.98 8.22
N THR A 433 -14.49 12.89 8.84
CA THR A 433 -15.65 12.49 9.63
C THR A 433 -16.74 11.97 8.70
N PHE A 434 -17.35 10.85 9.05
CA PHE A 434 -18.44 10.24 8.30
C PHE A 434 -19.42 9.57 9.27
N TYR A 435 -20.50 9.01 8.74
CA TYR A 435 -21.52 8.32 9.53
C TYR A 435 -21.65 6.89 9.06
N VAL A 436 -21.95 5.98 9.98
CA VAL A 436 -22.16 4.56 9.71
C VAL A 436 -23.47 4.12 10.35
N ASP A 437 -24.18 3.18 9.73
CA ASP A 437 -25.30 2.53 10.39
C ASP A 437 -24.82 1.82 11.67
N LYS A 438 -25.58 2.02 12.76
CA LYS A 438 -25.29 1.43 14.07
C LYS A 438 -25.26 -0.09 14.02
N ASP A 439 -26.13 -0.66 13.21
CA ASP A 439 -26.39 -2.09 13.04
C ASP A 439 -26.32 -2.46 11.57
N GLU A 440 -26.26 -3.76 11.29
CA GLU A 440 -26.43 -4.31 9.95
C GLU A 440 -27.83 -4.03 9.41
N PHE A 441 -27.92 -3.90 8.08
CA PHE A 441 -29.17 -3.71 7.38
C PHE A 441 -30.09 -4.92 7.60
N THR A 442 -31.33 -4.67 8.01
CA THR A 442 -32.25 -5.71 8.51
C THR A 442 -33.27 -6.20 7.48
N VAL A 443 -33.90 -7.34 7.78
CA VAL A 443 -35.05 -7.84 7.04
C VAL A 443 -36.23 -6.84 7.05
N ALA A 444 -36.48 -6.16 8.19
CA ALA A 444 -37.52 -5.14 8.29
C ALA A 444 -37.29 -3.99 7.31
N GLU A 445 -36.04 -3.53 7.23
CA GLU A 445 -35.61 -2.46 6.35
C GLU A 445 -35.72 -2.83 4.88
N PHE A 446 -35.36 -4.07 4.52
CA PHE A 446 -35.53 -4.55 3.16
C PHE A 446 -37.01 -4.61 2.79
N ARG A 447 -37.84 -5.12 3.68
CA ARG A 447 -39.29 -5.17 3.48
C ARG A 447 -39.90 -3.77 3.33
N ALA A 448 -39.42 -2.80 4.10
CA ALA A 448 -39.82 -1.40 3.98
C ALA A 448 -39.41 -0.81 2.62
N ALA A 449 -38.18 -1.08 2.16
CA ALA A 449 -37.74 -0.66 0.83
C ALA A 449 -38.62 -1.27 -0.28
N ARG A 450 -38.94 -2.58 -0.20
CA ARG A 450 -39.87 -3.25 -1.12
C ARG A 450 -41.25 -2.60 -1.13
N ALA A 451 -41.79 -2.27 0.04
CA ALA A 451 -43.07 -1.58 0.17
C ALA A 451 -43.05 -0.15 -0.39
N ALA A 452 -41.88 0.51 -0.34
CA ALA A 452 -41.65 1.83 -0.93
C ALA A 452 -41.35 1.79 -2.45
N GLY A 453 -41.43 0.61 -3.08
CA GLY A 453 -41.28 0.46 -4.54
C GLY A 453 -39.92 -0.07 -5.00
N TYR A 454 -39.04 -0.52 -4.10
CA TYR A 454 -37.78 -1.15 -4.48
C TYR A 454 -38.01 -2.44 -5.29
N THR A 455 -37.65 -2.43 -6.56
CA THR A 455 -37.74 -3.60 -7.44
C THR A 455 -36.39 -4.30 -7.58
N LEU A 456 -36.40 -5.63 -7.58
CA LEU A 456 -35.21 -6.42 -7.85
C LEU A 456 -35.22 -6.80 -9.33
N PRO A 457 -34.05 -6.90 -9.98
CA PRO A 457 -33.96 -7.53 -11.28
C PRO A 457 -34.34 -9.03 -11.19
N ALA A 458 -34.66 -9.64 -12.33
CA ALA A 458 -34.95 -11.07 -12.39
C ALA A 458 -33.68 -11.88 -12.11
N GLY A 459 -33.68 -12.70 -11.05
CA GLY A 459 -32.55 -13.55 -10.66
C GLY A 459 -32.43 -13.71 -9.14
N PRO A 460 -31.48 -14.55 -8.68
CA PRO A 460 -31.27 -14.84 -7.25
C PRO A 460 -30.50 -13.72 -6.53
N TYR A 461 -30.93 -12.48 -6.70
CA TYR A 461 -30.29 -11.28 -6.14
C TYR A 461 -30.46 -11.15 -4.62
N VAL A 462 -31.61 -11.60 -4.13
CA VAL A 462 -31.92 -11.84 -2.73
C VAL A 462 -32.65 -13.17 -2.66
N VAL A 463 -32.17 -14.10 -1.84
CA VAL A 463 -32.81 -15.42 -1.67
C VAL A 463 -33.75 -15.39 -0.46
N ALA A 464 -34.99 -15.85 -0.67
CA ALA A 464 -35.99 -15.92 0.39
C ALA A 464 -36.15 -17.37 0.87
N THR A 465 -36.24 -17.57 2.18
CA THR A 465 -36.49 -18.88 2.80
C THR A 465 -37.78 -18.88 3.60
N GLN A 466 -38.73 -19.69 3.13
CA GLN A 466 -40.01 -19.93 3.79
C GLN A 466 -39.90 -21.02 4.86
N GLY A 467 -40.79 -20.99 5.85
CA GLY A 467 -40.73 -21.89 7.00
C GLY A 467 -39.53 -21.59 7.90
N PRO A 468 -39.26 -22.43 8.92
CA PRO A 468 -38.14 -22.23 9.87
C PRO A 468 -36.76 -22.19 9.19
N LEU A 469 -35.80 -21.50 9.81
CA LEU A 469 -34.40 -21.60 9.40
C LEU A 469 -33.86 -22.96 9.83
N ASP A 470 -32.99 -23.57 9.02
CA ASP A 470 -32.42 -24.88 9.30
C ASP A 470 -30.88 -24.84 9.33
N PRO A 471 -30.27 -24.64 10.52
CA PRO A 471 -28.81 -24.66 10.71
C PRO A 471 -28.15 -26.01 10.48
N ARG A 472 -28.95 -27.08 10.35
CA ARG A 472 -28.51 -28.46 10.14
C ARG A 472 -28.67 -28.89 8.68
N ALA A 473 -29.24 -28.03 7.83
CA ALA A 473 -29.30 -28.27 6.40
C ALA A 473 -27.92 -28.09 5.75
N LEU A 474 -27.61 -28.99 4.81
CA LEU A 474 -26.45 -28.85 3.92
C LEU A 474 -26.61 -27.65 2.97
N ASP A 475 -27.84 -27.37 2.54
CA ASP A 475 -28.15 -26.18 1.75
C ASP A 475 -28.19 -24.94 2.64
N ARG A 476 -27.09 -24.17 2.63
CA ARG A 476 -26.97 -22.93 3.41
C ARG A 476 -28.02 -21.88 3.06
N LYS A 477 -28.70 -21.97 1.92
CA LYS A 477 -29.82 -21.07 1.61
C LYS A 477 -30.98 -21.24 2.59
N LYS A 478 -31.08 -22.36 3.30
CA LYS A 478 -32.04 -22.54 4.40
C LYS A 478 -31.78 -21.63 5.61
N LEU A 479 -30.69 -20.86 5.60
CA LEU A 479 -30.35 -19.85 6.60
C LEU A 479 -30.59 -18.41 6.11
N CYS A 480 -31.18 -18.21 4.92
CA CYS A 480 -31.55 -16.87 4.47
C CYS A 480 -32.66 -16.27 5.35
N THR A 481 -32.40 -15.10 5.93
CA THR A 481 -33.26 -14.46 6.93
C THR A 481 -34.51 -13.83 6.31
N TYR A 482 -34.43 -13.39 5.05
CA TYR A 482 -35.59 -12.86 4.34
C TYR A 482 -36.61 -13.95 4.01
N SER A 483 -37.88 -13.62 4.20
CA SER A 483 -39.04 -14.42 3.82
C SER A 483 -40.09 -13.52 3.20
N THR A 484 -40.84 -14.04 2.23
CA THR A 484 -41.95 -13.26 1.63
C THR A 484 -43.02 -12.98 2.68
N ASP A 485 -43.35 -13.98 3.49
CA ASP A 485 -44.23 -13.84 4.64
C ASP A 485 -43.47 -13.25 5.83
N LYS A 486 -44.16 -12.64 6.79
CA LYS A 486 -43.52 -12.19 8.03
C LYS A 486 -43.37 -13.39 8.98
N LEU A 487 -42.13 -13.80 9.24
CA LEU A 487 -41.80 -14.97 10.07
C LEU A 487 -41.05 -14.62 11.36
N ASN A 488 -41.23 -13.39 11.88
CA ASN A 488 -40.55 -12.90 13.08
C ASN A 488 -39.01 -12.90 12.96
N ARG A 489 -38.53 -12.47 11.78
CA ARG A 489 -37.10 -12.32 11.43
C ARG A 489 -36.71 -10.88 11.13
N GLU A 490 -37.65 -9.96 11.36
CA GLU A 490 -37.57 -8.57 10.99
C GLU A 490 -36.37 -7.84 11.64
N ASP A 491 -35.94 -8.29 12.82
CA ASP A 491 -34.78 -7.76 13.54
C ASP A 491 -33.46 -8.49 13.23
N MET A 492 -33.49 -9.51 12.35
CA MET A 492 -32.28 -10.19 11.88
C MET A 492 -31.60 -9.38 10.77
N PRO A 493 -30.26 -9.46 10.65
CA PRO A 493 -29.55 -8.92 9.50
C PRO A 493 -30.06 -9.56 8.21
N LEU A 494 -30.22 -8.77 7.16
CA LEU A 494 -30.48 -9.25 5.82
C LEU A 494 -29.21 -9.93 5.30
N ASN A 495 -29.25 -11.25 5.16
CA ASN A 495 -28.22 -12.03 4.48
C ASN A 495 -28.75 -12.55 3.13
N CYS A 496 -27.97 -13.38 2.45
CA CYS A 496 -28.30 -13.91 1.12
C CYS A 496 -28.64 -12.81 0.10
N VAL A 497 -27.89 -11.72 0.16
CA VAL A 497 -28.01 -10.55 -0.70
C VAL A 497 -26.72 -10.38 -1.49
N THR A 498 -26.86 -10.22 -2.80
CA THR A 498 -25.71 -9.97 -3.67
C THR A 498 -25.15 -8.56 -3.48
N TRP A 499 -23.86 -8.37 -3.73
CA TRP A 499 -23.18 -7.09 -3.55
C TRP A 499 -23.85 -5.92 -4.31
N PRO A 500 -24.30 -6.06 -5.59
CA PRO A 500 -24.95 -4.96 -6.30
C PRO A 500 -26.24 -4.49 -5.62
N VAL A 501 -27.02 -5.41 -5.02
CA VAL A 501 -28.25 -5.07 -4.29
C VAL A 501 -27.93 -4.39 -2.97
N ALA A 502 -26.97 -4.92 -2.21
CA ALA A 502 -26.53 -4.31 -0.96
C ALA A 502 -26.10 -2.86 -1.18
N ARG A 503 -25.32 -2.63 -2.23
CA ARG A 503 -24.89 -1.30 -2.67
C ARG A 503 -26.06 -0.40 -3.06
N ASP A 504 -26.99 -0.90 -3.87
CA ASP A 504 -28.14 -0.10 -4.32
C ASP A 504 -29.04 0.33 -3.15
N LEU A 505 -29.27 -0.58 -2.18
CA LEU A 505 -30.02 -0.27 -0.97
C LEU A 505 -29.35 0.82 -0.11
N CYS A 506 -28.02 0.83 -0.01
CA CYS A 506 -27.30 1.93 0.64
C CYS A 506 -27.44 3.25 -0.12
N ARG A 507 -27.33 3.21 -1.45
CA ARG A 507 -27.46 4.41 -2.31
C ARG A 507 -28.84 5.04 -2.24
N GLN A 508 -29.90 4.23 -2.15
CA GLN A 508 -31.26 4.74 -1.97
C GLN A 508 -31.48 5.48 -0.64
N ARG A 509 -30.61 5.24 0.35
CA ARG A 509 -30.60 5.94 1.65
C ARG A 509 -29.67 7.14 1.67
N GLY A 510 -29.10 7.52 0.53
CA GLY A 510 -28.10 8.57 0.39
C GLY A 510 -26.73 8.18 0.94
N GLY A 511 -26.44 6.88 1.05
CA GLY A 511 -25.16 6.34 1.50
C GLY A 511 -24.44 5.51 0.44
N GLU A 512 -23.48 4.72 0.90
CA GLU A 512 -22.72 3.74 0.11
C GLU A 512 -22.34 2.56 1.02
N LEU A 513 -21.87 1.45 0.46
CA LEU A 513 -21.17 0.45 1.28
C LEU A 513 -19.88 1.05 1.87
N PRO A 514 -19.44 0.64 3.07
CA PRO A 514 -18.15 1.06 3.61
C PRO A 514 -17.02 0.58 2.69
N THR A 515 -15.98 1.41 2.51
CA THR A 515 -14.72 0.86 1.99
C THR A 515 -14.13 -0.11 3.01
N GLU A 516 -13.29 -1.00 2.55
CA GLU A 516 -12.60 -1.97 3.38
C GLU A 516 -11.83 -1.28 4.51
N ALA A 517 -11.11 -0.21 4.18
CA ALA A 517 -10.36 0.58 5.13
C ALA A 517 -11.27 1.36 6.10
N ALA A 518 -12.43 1.87 5.64
CA ALA A 518 -13.39 2.57 6.50
C ALA A 518 -14.03 1.59 7.50
N TRP A 519 -14.40 0.39 7.05
CA TRP A 519 -14.94 -0.66 7.90
C TRP A 519 -13.93 -1.03 9.00
N GLU A 520 -12.66 -1.28 8.62
CA GLU A 520 -11.61 -1.60 9.59
C GLU A 520 -11.39 -0.45 10.57
N TYR A 521 -11.40 0.79 10.10
CA TYR A 521 -11.24 1.96 10.97
C TYR A 521 -12.30 2.02 12.06
N VAL A 522 -13.58 1.81 11.71
CA VAL A 522 -14.70 1.79 12.66
C VAL A 522 -14.53 0.68 13.70
N ALA A 523 -14.22 -0.54 13.26
CA ALA A 523 -14.05 -1.68 14.17
C ALA A 523 -12.81 -1.52 15.06
N ARG A 524 -11.69 -1.08 14.48
CA ARG A 524 -10.36 -1.21 15.07
C ARG A 524 -9.94 0.00 15.89
N LYS A 525 -10.21 1.22 15.42
CA LYS A 525 -9.57 2.46 15.94
C LYS A 525 -10.53 3.59 16.29
N ALA A 526 -11.62 3.79 15.57
CA ALA A 526 -12.49 4.94 15.78
C ALA A 526 -13.02 5.02 17.22
N GLY A 527 -12.90 6.20 17.84
CA GLY A 527 -13.30 6.41 19.24
C GLY A 527 -12.39 5.74 20.28
N LYS A 528 -11.26 5.14 19.88
CA LYS A 528 -10.31 4.47 20.79
C LYS A 528 -8.97 5.22 20.84
N PRO A 529 -8.26 5.20 21.98
CA PRO A 529 -6.90 5.76 22.05
C PRO A 529 -5.89 4.93 21.26
N ARG A 530 -6.11 3.62 21.08
CA ARG A 530 -5.27 2.72 20.29
C ARG A 530 -6.11 1.76 19.48
N ALA A 531 -5.55 1.28 18.38
CA ALA A 531 -6.16 0.24 17.56
C ALA A 531 -6.20 -1.10 18.34
N THR A 532 -7.31 -1.82 18.26
CA THR A 532 -7.52 -3.11 18.94
C THR A 532 -7.75 -4.25 17.95
N LEU A 533 -7.73 -5.51 18.40
CA LEU A 533 -7.95 -6.66 17.52
C LEU A 533 -9.43 -6.83 17.16
N TYR A 534 -10.32 -6.63 18.13
CA TYR A 534 -11.77 -6.74 18.00
C TYR A 534 -12.47 -5.40 18.27
N PRO A 535 -13.76 -5.24 17.92
CA PRO A 535 -14.52 -4.02 18.15
C PRO A 535 -14.58 -3.58 19.61
N TRP A 536 -14.56 -4.51 20.56
CA TRP A 536 -14.56 -4.23 22.01
C TRP A 536 -13.17 -4.06 22.61
N GLY A 537 -12.12 -4.64 22.02
CA GLY A 537 -10.82 -4.74 22.69
C GLY A 537 -9.89 -5.81 22.11
N ASN A 538 -8.99 -6.31 22.95
CA ASN A 538 -8.02 -7.36 22.58
C ASN A 538 -8.32 -8.70 23.26
N GLU A 539 -9.35 -8.76 24.10
CA GLU A 539 -9.80 -10.00 24.71
C GLU A 539 -10.47 -10.88 23.66
N GLU A 540 -10.22 -12.19 23.73
CA GLU A 540 -10.80 -13.16 22.81
C GLU A 540 -12.34 -13.15 22.80
N PRO A 541 -12.97 -13.52 21.67
CA PRO A 541 -14.42 -13.63 21.58
C PRO A 541 -14.97 -14.69 22.55
N THR A 542 -16.15 -14.40 23.10
CA THR A 542 -16.92 -15.31 23.93
C THR A 542 -18.37 -15.35 23.43
N CYS A 543 -19.07 -16.47 23.62
CA CYS A 543 -20.42 -16.65 23.08
C CYS A 543 -21.46 -15.66 23.62
N ASP A 544 -21.22 -15.06 24.79
CA ASP A 544 -22.01 -13.99 25.41
C ASP A 544 -21.65 -12.58 24.91
N ARG A 545 -20.56 -12.46 24.13
CA ARG A 545 -20.06 -11.19 23.58
C ARG A 545 -20.29 -11.04 22.09
N ALA A 546 -20.16 -12.13 21.32
CA ALA A 546 -20.29 -12.11 19.86
C ALA A 546 -21.17 -13.27 19.35
N ILE A 547 -21.71 -13.12 18.14
CA ILE A 547 -22.53 -14.14 17.46
C ILE A 547 -21.63 -14.88 16.47
N TYR A 548 -21.03 -16.00 16.87
CA TYR A 548 -20.11 -16.80 16.04
C TYR A 548 -20.22 -18.28 16.40
N ASP A 549 -19.73 -19.19 15.55
CA ASP A 549 -19.68 -20.64 15.77
C ASP A 549 -21.03 -21.28 16.19
N ARG A 550 -22.09 -20.93 15.46
CA ARG A 550 -23.49 -21.33 15.70
C ARG A 550 -24.04 -22.32 14.67
N VAL A 551 -23.16 -22.96 13.90
CA VAL A 551 -23.51 -23.96 12.89
C VAL A 551 -22.93 -25.31 13.30
N LEU A 552 -23.76 -26.36 13.23
CA LEU A 552 -23.44 -27.68 13.78
C LEU A 552 -22.93 -28.70 12.74
N GLN A 553 -22.85 -28.30 11.47
CA GLN A 553 -22.38 -29.17 10.38
C GLN A 553 -21.32 -28.45 9.56
N GLY A 554 -20.09 -28.95 9.57
CA GLY A 554 -18.95 -28.41 8.81
C GLY A 554 -17.67 -28.42 9.66
N PRO A 555 -16.64 -27.62 9.30
CA PRO A 555 -15.42 -27.47 10.11
C PRO A 555 -15.64 -26.69 11.43
N GLU A 556 -16.83 -26.12 11.62
CA GLU A 556 -17.23 -25.39 12.82
C GLU A 556 -17.40 -26.31 14.03
N THR A 557 -17.25 -25.76 15.24
CA THR A 557 -17.35 -26.57 16.46
C THR A 557 -18.75 -26.55 17.06
N GLY A 558 -19.54 -25.52 16.74
CA GLY A 558 -20.89 -25.33 17.27
C GLY A 558 -20.92 -24.90 18.75
N ILE A 559 -19.78 -24.55 19.35
CA ILE A 559 -19.64 -24.29 20.80
C ILE A 559 -20.59 -23.19 21.28
N CYS A 560 -20.92 -22.21 20.44
CA CYS A 560 -21.76 -21.08 20.80
C CYS A 560 -23.24 -21.25 20.44
N ALA A 561 -23.65 -22.46 20.00
CA ALA A 561 -25.05 -22.85 19.85
C ALA A 561 -25.43 -24.01 20.80
N PRO A 562 -25.39 -23.79 22.13
CA PRO A 562 -25.69 -24.85 23.10
C PRO A 562 -27.17 -25.26 23.11
N THR A 563 -28.06 -24.44 22.53
CA THR A 563 -29.50 -24.68 22.45
C THR A 563 -30.03 -24.35 21.05
N PRO A 564 -31.14 -24.98 20.60
CA PRO A 564 -31.66 -24.79 19.25
C PRO A 564 -32.02 -23.33 18.88
N ASP A 565 -32.41 -22.51 19.85
CA ASP A 565 -32.74 -21.10 19.66
C ASP A 565 -31.51 -20.22 19.41
N LEU A 566 -30.30 -20.71 19.71
CA LEU A 566 -29.03 -20.04 19.48
C LEU A 566 -28.30 -20.55 18.22
N GLU A 567 -28.86 -21.53 17.50
CA GLU A 567 -28.29 -22.01 16.23
C GLU A 567 -28.54 -20.99 15.09
N GLY A 568 -27.59 -20.88 14.14
CA GLY A 568 -27.72 -20.07 12.92
C GLY A 568 -27.68 -18.54 13.13
N PRO A 569 -28.20 -17.75 12.15
CA PRO A 569 -28.27 -16.30 12.26
C PRO A 569 -29.29 -15.85 13.30
N GLN A 570 -29.05 -14.68 13.89
CA GLN A 570 -29.74 -14.24 15.10
C GLN A 570 -30.17 -12.77 14.98
N PRO A 571 -31.20 -12.32 15.71
CA PRO A 571 -31.52 -10.91 15.82
C PRO A 571 -30.31 -10.10 16.30
N ARG A 572 -30.11 -8.91 15.74
CA ARG A 572 -28.98 -8.02 16.07
C ARG A 572 -28.92 -7.60 17.54
N SER A 573 -30.00 -7.82 18.29
CA SER A 573 -30.12 -7.49 19.72
C SER A 573 -29.84 -8.66 20.66
N VAL A 574 -29.59 -9.88 20.17
CA VAL A 574 -29.38 -11.07 21.03
C VAL A 574 -28.13 -10.92 21.88
N VAL A 575 -27.09 -10.28 21.35
CA VAL A 575 -25.84 -10.04 22.05
C VAL A 575 -25.56 -8.54 22.12
N THR A 576 -25.00 -8.08 23.23
CA THR A 576 -24.76 -6.65 23.49
C THR A 576 -23.29 -6.31 23.75
N GLY A 577 -22.41 -7.32 23.77
CA GLY A 577 -20.98 -7.15 24.06
C GLY A 577 -20.13 -6.74 22.85
N ASP A 578 -20.55 -7.09 21.63
CA ASP A 578 -19.90 -6.61 20.41
C ASP A 578 -20.37 -5.20 20.07
N VAL A 579 -19.73 -4.24 20.73
CA VAL A 579 -20.02 -2.82 20.57
C VAL A 579 -18.73 -2.01 20.64
N THR A 580 -18.54 -1.12 19.67
CA THR A 580 -17.46 -0.13 19.69
C THR A 580 -17.74 0.96 20.74
N PRO A 581 -16.74 1.74 21.19
CA PRO A 581 -16.98 2.89 22.06
C PRO A 581 -17.94 3.95 21.48
N LEU A 582 -18.09 3.96 20.15
CA LEU A 582 -19.03 4.83 19.44
C LEU A 582 -20.46 4.27 19.38
N GLY A 583 -20.66 3.01 19.79
CA GLY A 583 -21.98 2.36 19.85
C GLY A 583 -22.36 1.57 18.59
N VAL A 584 -21.46 1.44 17.61
CA VAL A 584 -21.63 0.55 16.45
C VAL A 584 -21.53 -0.90 16.93
N ARG A 585 -22.49 -1.75 16.56
CA ARG A 585 -22.62 -3.13 17.03
C ARG A 585 -22.32 -4.15 15.95
N ASN A 586 -22.02 -5.38 16.37
CA ASN A 586 -21.94 -6.57 15.52
C ASN A 586 -20.94 -6.41 14.36
N LEU A 587 -19.74 -5.93 14.67
CA LEU A 587 -18.65 -5.86 13.70
C LEU A 587 -17.72 -7.08 13.77
N ALA A 588 -17.97 -8.02 14.69
CA ALA A 588 -17.22 -9.25 14.88
C ALA A 588 -18.21 -10.41 15.12
N GLY A 589 -18.61 -11.08 14.04
CA GLY A 589 -19.66 -12.10 14.03
C GLY A 589 -20.98 -11.55 13.49
N SER A 590 -22.09 -12.19 13.85
CA SER A 590 -23.41 -11.95 13.25
C SER A 590 -23.41 -12.29 11.77
N VAL A 591 -23.07 -11.37 10.88
CA VAL A 591 -22.84 -11.64 9.46
C VAL A 591 -21.55 -10.96 9.03
N ASP A 592 -20.85 -11.60 8.11
CA ASP A 592 -19.84 -10.90 7.33
C ASP A 592 -20.50 -9.75 6.56
N GLU A 593 -19.78 -8.67 6.34
CA GLU A 593 -20.34 -7.47 5.73
C GLU A 593 -19.67 -7.13 4.41
N TRP A 594 -20.49 -6.99 3.37
CA TRP A 594 -20.02 -6.47 2.09
C TRP A 594 -19.35 -5.11 2.25
N THR A 595 -18.17 -4.98 1.64
CA THR A 595 -17.46 -3.70 1.50
C THR A 595 -17.52 -3.23 0.04
N LEU A 596 -17.23 -1.96 -0.20
CA LEU A 596 -17.25 -1.35 -1.54
C LEU A 596 -16.17 -1.93 -2.48
N ASP A 597 -15.06 -2.39 -1.92
CA ASP A 597 -13.82 -2.65 -2.62
C ASP A 597 -13.88 -3.88 -3.53
N ALA A 598 -13.19 -3.78 -4.67
CA ALA A 598 -12.80 -4.96 -5.42
C ALA A 598 -11.80 -5.76 -4.57
N PHE A 599 -11.93 -7.08 -4.55
CA PHE A 599 -10.94 -7.87 -3.86
C PHE A 599 -9.61 -7.86 -4.64
N ALA A 600 -8.53 -7.52 -3.93
CA ALA A 600 -7.17 -7.62 -4.40
C ALA A 600 -6.23 -7.78 -3.19
N PRO A 601 -5.12 -8.54 -3.31
CA PRO A 601 -4.04 -8.53 -2.32
C PRO A 601 -3.54 -7.09 -2.08
N TYR A 602 -3.18 -6.73 -0.85
CA TYR A 602 -2.69 -5.37 -0.56
C TYR A 602 -1.35 -5.02 -1.22
N THR A 603 -0.67 -6.01 -1.78
CA THR A 603 0.53 -5.83 -2.62
C THR A 603 0.20 -5.44 -4.07
N GLN A 604 -1.08 -5.42 -4.47
CA GLN A 604 -1.50 -4.99 -5.80
C GLN A 604 -1.46 -3.46 -5.92
N SER A 605 -1.28 -2.97 -7.16
CA SER A 605 -1.15 -1.54 -7.47
C SER A 605 -2.36 -0.71 -7.03
N CYS A 606 -3.59 -1.22 -7.15
CA CYS A 606 -4.78 -0.51 -6.69
C CYS A 606 -4.73 -0.18 -5.19
N TRP A 607 -4.05 -1.02 -4.39
CA TRP A 607 -3.79 -0.74 -2.99
C TRP A 607 -2.53 0.08 -2.82
N LEU A 608 -1.37 -0.35 -3.34
CA LEU A 608 -0.11 0.37 -3.15
C LEU A 608 -0.16 1.83 -3.61
N GLY A 609 -0.93 2.11 -4.67
CA GLY A 609 -1.15 3.46 -5.19
C GLY A 609 -2.39 4.18 -4.67
N ALA A 610 -3.22 3.56 -3.83
CA ALA A 610 -4.38 4.25 -3.26
C ALA A 610 -3.91 5.46 -2.43
N PRO A 611 -4.65 6.58 -2.45
CA PRO A 611 -4.33 7.74 -1.64
C PRO A 611 -4.38 7.42 -0.14
N VAL A 612 -3.72 8.22 0.68
CA VAL A 612 -3.85 8.13 2.15
C VAL A 612 -5.29 8.40 2.59
N ASP A 613 -6.01 9.25 1.85
CA ASP A 613 -7.37 9.66 2.17
C ASP A 613 -8.41 8.66 1.71
N ALA A 614 -9.11 8.06 2.67
CA ALA A 614 -10.18 7.09 2.48
C ALA A 614 -9.87 6.09 1.33
N PRO A 615 -8.75 5.35 1.42
CA PRO A 615 -8.31 4.49 0.33
C PRO A 615 -9.35 3.43 0.00
N ARG A 616 -9.37 3.08 -1.28
CA ARG A 616 -10.16 1.97 -1.82
C ARG A 616 -9.44 1.33 -3.00
N CYS A 617 -9.68 0.05 -3.23
CA CYS A 617 -9.29 -0.63 -4.45
C CYS A 617 -10.51 -0.75 -5.39
N GLU A 618 -10.40 -0.11 -6.56
CA GLU A 618 -11.38 -0.23 -7.63
C GLU A 618 -10.74 -0.95 -8.83
N LEU A 619 -11.33 -2.06 -9.23
CA LEU A 619 -10.96 -2.81 -10.43
C LEU A 619 -12.22 -2.99 -11.28
N SER A 620 -12.16 -2.55 -12.53
CA SER A 620 -13.25 -2.74 -13.48
C SER A 620 -13.51 -4.24 -13.66
N GLY A 621 -14.78 -4.65 -13.69
CA GLY A 621 -15.14 -6.05 -13.91
C GLY A 621 -14.67 -7.03 -12.82
N ALA A 622 -14.26 -6.56 -11.63
CA ALA A 622 -13.75 -7.42 -10.56
C ALA A 622 -14.71 -8.60 -10.27
N PRO A 623 -14.28 -9.86 -10.43
CA PRO A 623 -15.16 -11.01 -10.24
C PRO A 623 -15.51 -11.25 -8.77
N TYR A 624 -14.69 -10.74 -7.85
CA TYR A 624 -14.83 -10.89 -6.40
C TYR A 624 -14.90 -9.54 -5.70
N ARG A 625 -15.68 -9.50 -4.61
CA ARG A 625 -15.77 -8.35 -3.69
C ARG A 625 -15.34 -8.78 -2.30
N THR A 626 -14.77 -7.84 -1.56
CA THR A 626 -14.32 -8.09 -0.19
C THR A 626 -15.48 -8.02 0.79
N PHE A 627 -15.47 -8.89 1.79
CA PHE A 627 -16.30 -8.79 2.98
C PHE A 627 -15.46 -8.95 4.25
N ARG A 628 -16.01 -8.54 5.40
CA ARG A 628 -15.29 -8.50 6.69
C ARG A 628 -16.19 -8.79 7.89
N GLY A 629 -15.56 -9.15 9.02
CA GLY A 629 -16.17 -9.24 10.34
C GLY A 629 -16.40 -10.66 10.86
N GLY A 630 -16.46 -11.65 9.98
CA GLY A 630 -16.89 -13.00 10.31
C GLY A 630 -18.40 -13.05 10.57
N SER A 631 -18.97 -14.24 10.44
CA SER A 631 -20.41 -14.47 10.58
C SER A 631 -20.74 -15.36 11.77
N TYR A 632 -22.03 -15.62 12.00
CA TYR A 632 -22.52 -16.62 12.94
C TYR A 632 -21.97 -18.02 12.66
N ALA A 633 -21.48 -18.31 11.44
CA ALA A 633 -20.85 -19.58 11.09
C ALA A 633 -19.33 -19.58 11.32
N SER A 634 -18.73 -18.42 11.54
CA SER A 634 -17.28 -18.29 11.68
C SER A 634 -16.78 -18.78 13.03
N VAL A 635 -15.57 -19.35 13.08
CA VAL A 635 -14.86 -19.62 14.34
C VAL A 635 -14.29 -18.33 14.95
N GLY A 636 -14.07 -18.29 16.26
CA GLY A 636 -13.68 -17.06 16.97
C GLY A 636 -12.42 -16.37 16.41
N SER A 637 -11.43 -17.14 15.95
CA SER A 637 -10.18 -16.58 15.41
C SER A 637 -10.35 -15.75 14.14
N VAL A 638 -11.42 -15.98 13.36
CA VAL A 638 -11.65 -15.22 12.12
C VAL A 638 -12.49 -13.96 12.31
N LEU A 639 -12.88 -13.64 13.56
CA LEU A 639 -13.61 -12.40 13.88
C LEU A 639 -12.70 -11.18 14.07
N ALA A 640 -11.38 -11.35 13.94
CA ALA A 640 -10.44 -10.25 14.12
C ALA A 640 -10.66 -9.19 13.04
N SER A 641 -10.78 -7.93 13.45
CA SER A 641 -11.14 -6.79 12.57
C SER A 641 -10.27 -6.63 11.30
N PRO A 642 -8.95 -6.93 11.33
CA PRO A 642 -8.13 -6.85 10.12
C PRO A 642 -8.44 -7.93 9.07
N LEU A 643 -8.98 -9.08 9.48
CA LEU A 643 -9.25 -10.20 8.58
C LEU A 643 -10.32 -9.82 7.55
N ARG A 644 -10.17 -10.45 6.39
CA ARG A 644 -10.92 -10.19 5.18
C ARG A 644 -11.03 -11.47 4.38
N ASP A 645 -12.05 -11.57 3.55
CA ASP A 645 -12.16 -12.63 2.56
C ASP A 645 -12.99 -12.14 1.36
N ARG A 646 -13.23 -13.02 0.39
CA ARG A 646 -13.85 -12.71 -0.89
C ARG A 646 -14.81 -13.78 -1.34
N ILE A 647 -15.81 -13.35 -2.09
CA ILE A 647 -16.73 -14.26 -2.78
C ILE A 647 -17.18 -13.62 -4.11
N PRO A 648 -17.63 -14.39 -5.10
CA PRO A 648 -18.10 -13.81 -6.35
C PRO A 648 -19.15 -12.72 -6.14
N VAL A 649 -19.08 -11.65 -6.93
CA VAL A 649 -19.94 -10.46 -6.78
C VAL A 649 -21.46 -10.78 -6.81
N MET A 650 -21.83 -11.86 -7.49
CA MET A 650 -23.22 -12.31 -7.66
C MET A 650 -23.65 -13.42 -6.68
N ASP A 651 -22.82 -13.77 -5.70
CA ASP A 651 -23.14 -14.84 -4.75
C ASP A 651 -23.98 -14.32 -3.56
N PRO A 652 -25.23 -14.78 -3.37
CA PRO A 652 -26.06 -14.44 -2.22
C PRO A 652 -25.77 -15.38 -1.04
N SER A 653 -24.60 -15.25 -0.41
CA SER A 653 -24.21 -16.09 0.73
C SER A 653 -25.07 -15.87 1.97
N ALA A 654 -25.39 -16.95 2.68
CA ALA A 654 -26.10 -16.88 3.97
C ALA A 654 -25.25 -16.32 5.11
N GLY A 655 -23.92 -16.34 4.99
CA GLY A 655 -23.03 -15.74 5.98
C GLY A 655 -22.86 -14.23 5.82
N ILE A 656 -23.29 -13.64 4.70
CA ILE A 656 -22.93 -12.27 4.33
C ILE A 656 -24.17 -11.37 4.27
N GLY A 657 -24.11 -10.25 4.98
CA GLY A 657 -25.01 -9.09 4.92
C GLY A 657 -24.21 -7.81 4.63
N PHE A 658 -24.65 -6.68 5.16
CA PHE A 658 -23.99 -5.39 4.96
C PHE A 658 -24.51 -4.31 5.93
N ARG A 659 -23.79 -3.20 5.99
CA ARG A 659 -24.25 -1.92 6.56
C ARG A 659 -23.87 -0.77 5.64
N CYS A 660 -24.47 0.40 5.83
CA CYS A 660 -24.18 1.57 5.00
C CYS A 660 -23.33 2.62 5.74
N VAL A 661 -22.59 3.41 4.97
CA VAL A 661 -21.91 4.63 5.41
C VAL A 661 -22.46 5.84 4.66
N TYR A 662 -22.29 7.02 5.25
CA TYR A 662 -22.81 8.28 4.74
C TYR A 662 -21.76 9.39 4.91
N PRO A 663 -21.66 10.33 3.96
CA PRO A 663 -20.79 11.50 4.12
C PRO A 663 -21.24 12.37 5.30
N SER A 664 -20.35 13.26 5.74
CA SER A 664 -20.73 14.30 6.70
C SER A 664 -21.77 15.26 6.08
N PRO A 665 -22.82 15.68 6.82
CA PRO A 665 -23.85 16.62 6.36
C PRO A 665 -23.32 17.97 5.90
#